data_AF-A0A7K0C165-F1
#
_entry.id   AF-A0A7K0C165-F1
#
_cell.length_a   1.000
_cell.length_b   1.000
_cell.length_c   1.000
_cell.angle_alpha   90.00
_cell.angle_beta   90.00
_cell.angle_gamma   90.00
#
_symmetry.space_group_name_H-M   'P 1'
#
loop_
_entity.id
_entity.type
_entity.pdbx_description
1 polymer ?
#
loop_
_entity_poly.entity_id
_entity_poly.type
_entity_poly.pdbx_seq_one_letter_code
_entity_poly.pdbx_strand_id
1 'polypeptide(L)'
;MSPTLDRHHVTAVLVVHDGARWLPAALKALLTQSRPADRLTVADTGSRDRGPAVLAEVAGAGNVRTLPRATGYGAAVAEALRDLPGPSPETMQWLWLLHDDCAPAHDALACLLRAAGADPRIAVAGPKVRDWDDRAVLLEAGVAIDGATRRHTGLDGREYDQGQHDGVRDVLAVGSAGMLVRRDAWDRLGGFDPAFGLFRDDVDFCWRAHAAGHRVVLAGDAVVHHAEASRRGLRETGAVAGSHRRRDRRNALYALLGNLPARRLPQALLRNGWAALVRALCLLAVKRPDAARDELAAFGGVLGAPVGFWRMRSARAKGRAQAYRAVRRFLPRRVALRRAAEAVAGRFGGDEAPAPRGPGPVRRLLARPAAPLVLGLGVITVAAERSRVPAGGALGGGALVPAPGGAGDLWGQYLSGWHPAGLGSSAGSPPYIAVLAALSTLLLGKPWLLISLLLLGSVPLAGLTAYRASRLLIPRDAAALRVWFAATYALLPPATGAISGGRLGTAVVAVLLPLIALTASRMLTADARPAGRAAWATALLLTVVLAFVPLAWLLAALGGAAVWALFGRPGGRVRRHLVIALGVPPLLLLPWTAGLLRHPSRFLLEAGLHAPATPPATAAGLLTLNPGGPGTPAPWIMLGLPLAAGCALWARSGRRVVLTGWLLALAGVLVAILASAMTVTKGADAAPAWPGVALLAAAVGLLAAATAAVRRALRTHRLVAALILAAVVSTPLLAAASWIGNGRDGPLGRVDPDAFPAYLNGPEGPRTLALRQDPDGRVTYTVLRGAAPVLGEAETPADDRARRRMDRLAAALAGARPGDDGTALARMGVQYVMVRYPGREPLTAVLDAAPELTRLSRTTEFAAWRVQPPAGRRMLLDGAAVTPLPAHGPVRIPPGGPRTLLLAEPADGGWHATLDGRDAASTTVDGWAQGYRIPPAGGVFDERRGMLLRHIWLVLQGAGTLLVIALALPGARRRRVQVRHEPVP
;
A
#
# COMPACT_ATOMS: atom_id res chain seq x y z
N MET A 1 -43.10 25.25 42.99
CA MET A 1 -42.24 24.03 42.99
C MET A 1 -43.15 22.83 42.90
N SER A 2 -42.95 21.93 41.94
CA SER A 2 -43.84 20.76 41.74
C SER A 2 -43.64 19.74 42.88
N PRO A 3 -44.70 19.34 43.61
CA PRO A 3 -44.63 18.48 44.81
C PRO A 3 -44.23 17.00 44.55
N THR A 4 -43.65 16.69 43.39
CA THR A 4 -43.28 15.32 42.97
C THR A 4 -41.82 14.96 43.25
N LEU A 5 -40.91 15.93 43.40
CA LEU A 5 -39.49 15.66 43.62
C LEU A 5 -39.13 15.31 45.08
N ASP A 6 -39.97 15.67 46.04
CA ASP A 6 -39.74 15.42 47.48
C ASP A 6 -39.94 13.96 47.88
N ARG A 7 -40.49 13.12 46.99
CA ARG A 7 -40.61 11.66 47.18
C ARG A 7 -39.32 10.89 46.85
N HIS A 8 -38.27 11.59 46.42
CA HIS A 8 -36.99 11.00 46.04
C HIS A 8 -35.91 11.35 47.05
N HIS A 9 -35.26 10.32 47.61
CA HIS A 9 -34.10 10.47 48.49
C HIS A 9 -32.82 10.09 47.75
N VAL A 10 -31.90 11.03 47.56
CA VAL A 10 -30.69 10.89 46.75
C VAL A 10 -29.44 10.86 47.62
N THR A 11 -28.67 9.78 47.49
CA THR A 11 -27.30 9.70 48.02
C THR A 11 -26.31 9.94 46.90
N ALA A 12 -25.56 11.04 46.96
CA ALA A 12 -24.41 11.29 46.10
C ALA A 12 -23.21 10.48 46.57
N VAL A 13 -22.63 9.68 45.68
CA VAL A 13 -21.44 8.86 45.93
C VAL A 13 -20.29 9.39 45.09
N LEU A 14 -19.31 10.00 45.75
CA LEU A 14 -18.13 10.56 45.11
C LEU A 14 -16.94 9.63 45.30
N VAL A 15 -16.33 9.15 44.20
CA VAL A 15 -15.11 8.34 44.26
C VAL A 15 -13.90 9.18 43.83
N VAL A 16 -12.85 9.18 44.66
CA VAL A 16 -11.67 10.05 44.48
C VAL A 16 -10.39 9.23 44.35
N HIS A 17 -9.49 9.65 43.44
CA HIS A 17 -8.16 9.07 43.24
C HIS A 17 -7.18 10.10 42.68
N ASP A 18 -6.32 10.67 43.53
CA ASP A 18 -5.38 11.73 43.13
C ASP A 18 -6.08 12.86 42.32
N GLY A 19 -7.19 13.34 42.87
CA GLY A 19 -8.15 14.24 42.22
C GLY A 19 -8.01 15.72 42.55
N ALA A 20 -7.03 16.14 43.37
CA ALA A 20 -6.95 17.49 43.96
C ALA A 20 -7.06 18.64 42.94
N ARG A 21 -6.63 18.42 41.70
CA ARG A 21 -6.76 19.39 40.61
C ARG A 21 -8.20 19.71 40.23
N TRP A 22 -9.09 18.73 40.20
CA TRP A 22 -10.46 18.87 39.72
C TRP A 22 -11.48 18.98 40.86
N LEU A 23 -11.11 18.44 42.02
CA LEU A 23 -11.96 18.28 43.18
C LEU A 23 -12.63 19.58 43.66
N PRO A 24 -11.98 20.76 43.73
CA PRO A 24 -12.65 22.00 44.15
C PRO A 24 -13.83 22.38 43.24
N ALA A 25 -13.66 22.24 41.93
CA ALA A 25 -14.72 22.54 40.96
C ALA A 25 -15.84 21.48 41.00
N ALA A 26 -15.48 20.20 41.18
CA ALA A 26 -16.44 19.10 41.32
C ALA A 26 -17.30 19.25 42.59
N LEU A 27 -16.68 19.55 43.74
CA LEU A 27 -17.37 19.77 45.01
C LEU A 27 -18.25 21.01 44.96
N LYS A 28 -17.75 22.14 44.42
CA LYS A 28 -18.57 23.34 44.22
C LYS A 28 -19.81 23.02 43.40
N ALA A 29 -19.64 22.36 42.26
CA ALA A 29 -20.73 22.00 41.38
C ALA A 29 -21.76 21.06 42.03
N LEU A 30 -21.30 20.11 42.86
CA LEU A 30 -22.15 19.18 43.60
C LEU A 30 -22.95 19.88 44.72
N LEU A 31 -22.30 20.74 45.50
CA LEU A 31 -22.93 21.41 46.65
C LEU A 31 -23.89 22.53 46.23
N THR A 32 -23.65 23.17 45.09
CA THR A 32 -24.52 24.22 44.56
C THR A 32 -25.56 23.68 43.57
N GLN A 33 -26.07 22.46 43.73
CA GLN A 33 -27.16 21.97 42.87
C GLN A 33 -28.49 22.66 43.23
N SER A 34 -29.32 22.95 42.23
CA SER A 34 -30.67 23.54 42.43
C SER A 34 -31.60 22.59 43.19
N ARG A 35 -31.40 21.27 43.03
CA ARG A 35 -31.88 20.23 43.94
C ARG A 35 -30.64 19.67 44.65
N PRO A 36 -30.40 19.95 45.95
CA PRO A 36 -29.27 19.38 46.67
C PRO A 36 -29.40 17.85 46.76
N ALA A 37 -28.30 17.12 46.97
CA ALA A 37 -28.38 15.71 47.37
C ALA A 37 -28.73 15.61 48.86
N ASP A 38 -29.52 14.60 49.25
CA ASP A 38 -29.95 14.43 50.65
C ASP A 38 -28.83 13.85 51.52
N ARG A 39 -27.89 13.13 50.90
CA ARG A 39 -26.68 12.60 51.55
C ARG A 39 -25.49 12.62 50.61
N LEU A 40 -24.30 12.86 51.14
CA LEU A 40 -23.03 12.72 50.44
C LEU A 40 -22.16 11.66 51.14
N THR A 41 -21.64 10.71 50.38
CA THR A 41 -20.64 9.76 50.85
C THR A 41 -19.48 9.71 49.87
N VAL A 42 -18.26 9.67 50.41
CA VAL A 42 -17.03 9.74 49.62
C VAL A 42 -16.18 8.50 49.84
N ALA A 43 -15.71 7.88 48.76
CA ALA A 43 -14.71 6.82 48.80
C ALA A 43 -13.39 7.32 48.19
N ASP A 44 -12.38 7.49 49.04
CA ASP A 44 -11.02 7.78 48.60
C ASP A 44 -10.27 6.48 48.35
N THR A 45 -9.78 6.27 47.14
CA THR A 45 -9.06 5.05 46.73
C THR A 45 -7.56 5.21 46.88
N GLY A 46 -7.12 5.62 48.08
CA GLY A 46 -5.70 5.75 48.43
C GLY A 46 -4.99 6.89 47.70
N SER A 47 -5.63 8.07 47.68
CA SER A 47 -5.03 9.29 47.12
C SER A 47 -3.79 9.70 47.90
N ARG A 48 -2.80 10.24 47.20
CA ARG A 48 -1.52 10.73 47.76
C ARG A 48 -1.38 12.24 47.70
N ASP A 49 -2.32 12.90 47.05
CA ASP A 49 -2.36 14.35 46.94
C ASP A 49 -3.12 14.98 48.11
N ARG A 50 -3.39 16.29 48.03
CA ARG A 50 -4.16 17.02 49.06
C ARG A 50 -5.67 16.74 49.01
N GLY A 51 -6.15 15.87 48.11
CA GLY A 51 -7.58 15.58 47.92
C GLY A 51 -8.30 15.14 49.20
N PRO A 52 -7.77 14.16 49.97
CA PRO A 52 -8.40 13.70 51.21
C PRO A 52 -8.57 14.79 52.27
N ALA A 53 -7.59 15.71 52.39
CA ALA A 53 -7.68 16.83 53.33
C ALA A 53 -8.82 17.79 52.94
N VAL A 54 -8.92 18.14 51.65
CA VAL A 54 -10.00 18.98 51.10
C VAL A 54 -11.38 18.31 51.30
N LEU A 55 -11.46 16.98 51.14
CA LEU A 55 -12.69 16.23 51.37
C LEU A 55 -13.10 16.22 52.85
N ALA A 56 -12.14 16.04 53.76
CA ALA A 56 -12.43 16.03 55.19
C ALA A 56 -12.96 17.39 55.67
N GLU A 57 -12.44 18.49 55.10
CA GLU A 57 -12.90 19.86 55.39
C GLU A 57 -14.30 20.13 54.85
N VAL A 58 -14.61 19.71 53.62
CA VAL A 58 -15.87 20.06 52.93
C VAL A 58 -17.00 19.07 53.19
N ALA A 59 -16.72 17.76 53.16
CA ALA A 59 -17.72 16.71 53.33
C ALA A 59 -17.83 16.19 54.78
N GLY A 60 -16.88 16.56 55.63
CA GLY A 60 -16.74 16.04 57.00
C GLY A 60 -16.04 14.68 57.03
N ALA A 61 -15.10 14.51 57.96
CA ALA A 61 -14.28 13.29 58.07
C ALA A 61 -15.11 11.99 58.20
N GLY A 62 -16.28 12.05 58.84
CA GLY A 62 -17.17 10.89 59.00
C GLY A 62 -17.83 10.40 57.70
N ASN A 63 -17.84 11.21 56.64
CA ASN A 63 -18.41 10.84 55.34
C ASN A 63 -17.35 10.38 54.32
N VAL A 64 -16.06 10.39 54.70
CA VAL A 64 -14.94 10.04 53.83
C VAL A 64 -14.36 8.70 54.24
N ARG A 65 -14.41 7.72 53.33
CA ARG A 65 -13.88 6.37 53.54
C ARG A 65 -12.61 6.17 52.71
N THR A 66 -11.47 6.05 53.37
CA THR A 66 -10.19 5.78 52.71
C THR A 66 -10.00 4.27 52.53
N LEU A 67 -9.71 3.86 51.30
CA LEU A 67 -9.58 2.48 50.83
C LEU A 67 -8.18 2.23 50.26
N PRO A 68 -7.76 0.95 50.13
CA PRO A 68 -6.49 0.62 49.49
C PRO A 68 -6.42 1.17 48.06
N ARG A 69 -5.22 1.60 47.64
CA ARG A 69 -5.00 2.20 46.31
C ARG A 69 -5.32 1.27 45.13
N ALA A 70 -5.30 -0.04 45.37
CA ALA A 70 -5.64 -1.06 44.39
C ALA A 70 -7.16 -1.25 44.19
N THR A 71 -8.00 -0.56 44.96
CA THR A 71 -9.46 -0.71 44.93
C THR A 71 -10.03 -0.16 43.63
N GLY A 72 -10.77 -1.00 42.90
CA GLY A 72 -11.47 -0.60 41.68
C GLY A 72 -12.66 0.32 41.95
N TYR A 73 -13.14 1.03 40.93
CA TYR A 73 -14.23 2.00 41.05
C TYR A 73 -15.52 1.35 41.61
N GLY A 74 -15.92 0.21 41.05
CA GLY A 74 -17.12 -0.50 41.52
C GLY A 74 -17.04 -1.01 42.96
N ALA A 75 -15.85 -1.45 43.39
CA ALA A 75 -15.62 -1.84 44.77
C ALA A 75 -15.67 -0.62 45.69
N ALA A 76 -15.08 0.51 45.30
CA ALA A 76 -15.13 1.76 46.06
C ALA A 76 -16.56 2.26 46.28
N VAL A 77 -17.41 2.18 45.24
CA VAL A 77 -18.85 2.48 45.38
C VAL A 77 -19.52 1.51 46.36
N ALA A 78 -19.25 0.21 46.27
CA ALA A 78 -19.84 -0.77 47.19
C ALA A 78 -19.44 -0.52 48.66
N GLU A 79 -18.18 -0.19 48.91
CA GLU A 79 -17.65 0.17 50.24
C GLU A 79 -18.27 1.46 50.80
N ALA A 80 -18.47 2.48 49.94
CA ALA A 80 -19.17 3.70 50.33
C ALA A 80 -20.62 3.45 50.77
N LEU A 81 -21.26 2.43 50.20
CA LEU A 81 -22.68 2.13 50.45
C LEU A 81 -22.91 1.15 51.60
N ARG A 82 -21.86 0.52 52.15
CA ARG A 82 -21.97 -0.60 53.11
C ARG A 82 -22.74 -0.24 54.38
N ASP A 83 -22.58 0.97 54.89
CA ASP A 83 -23.11 1.38 56.20
C ASP A 83 -24.40 2.21 56.06
N LEU A 84 -24.90 2.36 54.83
CA LEU A 84 -26.11 3.12 54.58
C LEU A 84 -27.34 2.23 54.81
N PRO A 85 -28.41 2.77 55.42
CA PRO A 85 -29.66 2.05 55.58
C PRO A 85 -30.21 1.63 54.20
N GLY A 86 -30.82 0.45 54.18
CA GLY A 86 -31.40 -0.12 52.96
C GLY A 86 -32.59 0.69 52.40
N PRO A 87 -33.10 0.28 51.23
CA PRO A 87 -34.26 0.92 50.61
C PRO A 87 -35.49 0.88 51.53
N SER A 88 -36.09 2.04 51.81
CA SER A 88 -37.38 2.16 52.50
C SER A 88 -38.55 2.03 51.51
N PRO A 89 -39.66 1.38 51.87
CA PRO A 89 -40.87 1.31 51.03
C PRO A 89 -41.52 2.67 50.77
N GLU A 90 -41.34 3.62 51.69
CA GLU A 90 -42.06 4.91 51.70
C GLU A 90 -41.41 5.98 50.82
N THR A 91 -40.13 5.82 50.48
CA THR A 91 -39.37 6.82 49.70
C THR A 91 -38.51 6.16 48.64
N MET A 92 -38.60 6.66 47.41
CA MET A 92 -37.80 6.12 46.30
C MET A 92 -36.35 6.57 46.44
N GLN A 93 -35.45 5.64 46.75
CA GLN A 93 -34.04 5.94 46.95
C GLN A 93 -33.22 5.84 45.65
N TRP A 94 -32.36 6.84 45.45
CA TRP A 94 -31.46 6.94 44.31
C TRP A 94 -30.01 7.12 44.75
N LEU A 95 -29.11 6.56 43.96
CA LEU A 95 -27.67 6.70 44.06
C LEU A 95 -27.19 7.57 42.90
N TRP A 96 -26.55 8.70 43.20
CA TRP A 96 -25.95 9.56 42.18
C TRP A 96 -24.44 9.40 42.19
N LEU A 97 -23.92 8.66 41.21
CA LEU A 97 -22.51 8.30 41.12
C LEU A 97 -21.73 9.42 40.44
N LEU A 98 -20.65 9.87 41.08
CA LEU A 98 -19.81 10.96 40.61
C LEU A 98 -18.33 10.59 40.72
N HIS A 99 -17.55 11.10 39.77
CA HIS A 99 -16.09 11.04 39.83
C HIS A 99 -15.54 12.37 40.36
N ASP A 100 -14.32 12.34 40.87
CA ASP A 100 -13.55 13.52 41.26
C ASP A 100 -13.24 14.50 40.13
N ASP A 101 -13.25 14.03 38.89
CA ASP A 101 -12.98 14.79 37.66
C ASP A 101 -14.24 15.10 36.84
N CYS A 102 -15.39 15.23 37.53
CA CYS A 102 -16.69 15.57 36.98
C CYS A 102 -17.32 16.76 37.71
N ALA A 103 -17.83 17.73 36.95
CA ALA A 103 -18.53 18.90 37.47
C ALA A 103 -19.95 19.00 36.86
N PRO A 104 -21.01 18.58 37.60
CA PRO A 104 -22.38 18.69 37.12
C PRO A 104 -22.84 20.15 36.92
N ALA A 105 -23.68 20.40 35.93
CA ALA A 105 -24.35 21.70 35.79
C ALA A 105 -25.33 21.94 36.96
N HIS A 106 -25.66 23.20 37.25
CA HIS A 106 -26.45 23.61 38.42
C HIS A 106 -27.78 22.84 38.58
N ASP A 107 -28.43 22.49 37.49
CA ASP A 107 -29.74 21.82 37.43
C ASP A 107 -29.66 20.32 37.11
N ALA A 108 -28.47 19.74 37.02
CA ALA A 108 -28.27 18.38 36.54
C ALA A 108 -29.03 17.33 37.35
N LEU A 109 -28.99 17.39 38.69
CA LEU A 109 -29.72 16.43 39.53
C LEU A 109 -31.24 16.56 39.37
N ALA A 110 -31.75 17.81 39.30
CA ALA A 110 -33.17 18.06 39.07
C ALA A 110 -33.64 17.51 37.69
N CYS A 111 -32.83 17.69 36.64
CA CYS A 111 -33.09 17.11 35.32
C CYS A 111 -33.10 15.57 35.34
N LEU A 112 -32.13 14.95 36.02
CA LEU A 112 -32.03 13.49 36.15
C LEU A 112 -33.24 12.91 36.88
N LEU A 113 -33.65 13.51 38.00
CA LEU A 113 -34.81 13.07 38.78
C LEU A 113 -36.12 13.24 38.00
N ARG A 114 -36.28 14.35 37.26
CA ARG A 114 -37.45 14.54 36.37
C ARG A 114 -37.54 13.44 35.31
N ALA A 115 -36.41 13.10 34.67
CA ALA A 115 -36.37 12.03 33.68
C ALA A 115 -36.64 10.65 34.30
N ALA A 116 -36.08 10.39 35.48
CA ALA A 116 -36.23 9.12 36.18
C ALA A 116 -37.65 8.92 36.77
N GLY A 117 -38.29 9.98 37.25
CA GLY A 117 -39.65 9.96 37.78
C GLY A 117 -40.74 9.81 36.71
N ALA A 118 -40.41 9.96 35.43
CA ALA A 118 -41.37 9.87 34.33
C ALA A 118 -41.88 8.44 34.05
N ASP A 119 -41.10 7.40 34.36
CA ASP A 119 -41.52 6.00 34.21
C ASP A 119 -40.89 5.14 35.32
N PRO A 120 -41.70 4.45 36.17
CA PRO A 120 -41.22 3.54 37.21
C PRO A 120 -40.35 2.37 36.71
N ARG A 121 -40.26 2.12 35.40
CA ARG A 121 -39.32 1.12 34.84
C ARG A 121 -37.91 1.66 34.65
N ILE A 122 -37.69 2.98 34.73
CA ILE A 122 -36.37 3.58 34.64
C ILE A 122 -35.62 3.27 35.93
N ALA A 123 -34.55 2.48 35.81
CA ALA A 123 -33.65 2.19 36.93
C ALA A 123 -32.34 2.95 36.83
N VAL A 124 -31.96 3.42 35.63
CA VAL A 124 -30.73 4.16 35.39
C VAL A 124 -31.01 5.33 34.47
N ALA A 125 -30.67 6.53 34.92
CA ALA A 125 -30.66 7.75 34.12
C ALA A 125 -29.25 8.34 34.11
N GLY A 126 -28.75 8.76 32.95
CA GLY A 126 -27.44 9.39 32.85
C GLY A 126 -27.50 10.72 32.10
N PRO A 127 -26.57 11.64 32.40
CA PRO A 127 -26.51 12.95 31.78
C PRO A 127 -25.83 12.90 30.42
N LYS A 128 -25.99 13.98 29.67
CA LYS A 128 -25.12 14.33 28.55
C LYS A 128 -23.79 14.84 29.11
N VAL A 129 -22.68 14.32 28.59
CA VAL A 129 -21.33 14.63 29.07
C VAL A 129 -20.62 15.55 28.09
N ARG A 130 -20.12 16.67 28.59
CA ARG A 130 -19.34 17.67 27.85
C ARG A 130 -17.89 17.68 28.30
N ASP A 131 -17.01 18.17 27.44
CA ASP A 131 -15.59 18.28 27.74
C ASP A 131 -15.33 19.31 28.85
N TRP A 132 -14.36 19.00 29.71
CA TRP A 132 -13.98 19.87 30.83
C TRP A 132 -13.38 21.21 30.39
N ASP A 133 -12.52 21.18 29.37
CA ASP A 133 -11.79 22.34 28.89
C ASP A 133 -12.62 23.10 27.84
N ASP A 134 -13.26 22.37 26.91
CA ASP A 134 -14.12 22.92 25.86
C ASP A 134 -15.58 22.56 26.14
N ARG A 135 -16.25 23.38 26.95
CA ARG A 135 -17.64 23.14 27.38
C ARG A 135 -18.66 23.12 26.25
N ALA A 136 -18.29 23.50 25.03
CA ALA A 136 -19.19 23.39 23.88
C ALA A 136 -19.13 22.00 23.22
N VAL A 137 -18.13 21.17 23.54
CA VAL A 137 -17.90 19.88 22.89
C VAL A 137 -18.51 18.72 23.69
N LEU A 138 -19.23 17.85 22.99
CA LEU A 138 -19.81 16.63 23.53
C LEU A 138 -18.77 15.51 23.60
N LEU A 139 -18.68 14.87 24.76
CA LEU A 139 -17.93 13.64 24.97
C LEU A 139 -18.83 12.41 24.90
N GLU A 140 -20.01 12.48 25.51
CA GLU A 140 -20.96 11.36 25.59
C GLU A 140 -22.41 11.84 25.55
N ALA A 141 -23.26 11.10 24.83
CA ALA A 141 -24.71 11.28 24.83
C ALA A 141 -25.35 9.89 24.85
N GLY A 142 -24.95 9.08 25.85
CA GLY A 142 -25.18 7.65 25.90
C GLY A 142 -24.03 6.84 25.30
N VAL A 143 -23.98 5.57 25.65
CA VAL A 143 -22.88 4.66 25.34
C VAL A 143 -23.44 3.36 24.78
N ALA A 144 -22.86 2.92 23.67
CA ALA A 144 -23.06 1.62 23.09
C ALA A 144 -21.72 0.92 22.79
N ILE A 145 -21.78 -0.38 22.50
CA ILE A 145 -20.64 -1.15 22.02
C ILE A 145 -20.96 -1.83 20.69
N ASP A 146 -20.02 -1.78 19.74
CA ASP A 146 -20.19 -2.48 18.47
C ASP A 146 -19.83 -3.98 18.61
N GLY A 147 -20.10 -4.74 17.54
CA GLY A 147 -19.77 -6.17 17.52
C GLY A 147 -18.26 -6.49 17.65
N ALA A 148 -17.40 -5.52 17.34
CA ALA A 148 -15.94 -5.61 17.50
C ALA A 148 -15.46 -4.95 18.80
N THR A 149 -16.38 -4.79 19.77
CA THR A 149 -16.17 -4.31 21.15
C THR A 149 -15.54 -2.92 21.24
N ARG A 150 -15.82 -2.03 20.27
CA ARG A 150 -15.48 -0.61 20.36
C ARG A 150 -16.61 0.18 21.03
N ARG A 151 -16.24 1.17 21.85
CA ARG A 151 -17.18 2.17 22.38
C ARG A 151 -17.74 3.01 21.24
N HIS A 152 -19.04 3.26 21.29
CA HIS A 152 -19.74 4.13 20.37
C HIS A 152 -20.71 5.01 21.15
N THR A 153 -20.50 6.33 21.11
CA THR A 153 -21.32 7.32 21.82
C THR A 153 -22.42 7.93 20.94
N GLY A 154 -22.51 7.54 19.66
CA GLY A 154 -23.41 8.17 18.68
C GLY A 154 -22.91 9.51 18.12
N LEU A 155 -21.82 10.04 18.68
CA LEU A 155 -21.24 11.34 18.35
C LEU A 155 -20.23 11.29 17.21
N ASP A 156 -20.15 12.39 16.45
CA ASP A 156 -19.07 12.67 15.51
C ASP A 156 -17.83 13.26 16.24
N GLY A 157 -16.70 13.35 15.54
CA GLY A 157 -15.44 13.78 16.17
C GLY A 157 -15.45 15.25 16.57
N ARG A 158 -15.36 15.54 17.89
CA ARG A 158 -15.51 16.89 18.47
C ARG A 158 -16.83 17.55 18.07
N GLU A 159 -17.92 16.82 18.21
CA GLU A 159 -19.26 17.36 17.97
C GLU A 159 -19.60 18.46 19.00
N TYR A 160 -20.09 19.59 18.52
CA TYR A 160 -20.54 20.69 19.37
C TYR A 160 -21.96 20.42 19.87
N ASP A 161 -22.26 20.84 21.10
CA ASP A 161 -23.60 20.78 21.66
C ASP A 161 -24.43 21.99 21.21
N GLN A 162 -25.43 21.74 20.40
CA GLN A 162 -26.40 22.69 19.87
C GLN A 162 -27.83 22.32 20.30
N GLY A 163 -27.97 21.48 21.34
CA GLY A 163 -29.25 20.96 21.80
C GLY A 163 -29.76 19.73 21.02
N GLN A 164 -28.96 19.18 20.09
CA GLN A 164 -29.37 18.05 19.24
C GLN A 164 -29.57 16.72 19.99
N HIS A 165 -29.22 16.69 21.27
CA HIS A 165 -29.32 15.51 22.14
C HIS A 165 -30.09 15.78 23.43
N ASP A 166 -30.89 16.85 23.44
CA ASP A 166 -31.76 17.22 24.56
C ASP A 166 -32.99 16.28 24.64
N GLY A 167 -33.66 16.30 25.79
CA GLY A 167 -34.77 15.39 26.09
C GLY A 167 -34.36 13.96 26.51
N VAL A 168 -35.36 13.10 26.73
CA VAL A 168 -35.17 11.76 27.30
C VAL A 168 -35.19 10.69 26.20
N ARG A 169 -34.18 9.82 26.15
CA ARG A 169 -34.13 8.70 25.20
C ARG A 169 -33.57 7.41 25.78
N ASP A 170 -34.08 6.27 25.33
CA ASP A 170 -33.53 4.96 25.70
C ASP A 170 -32.12 4.78 25.08
N VAL A 171 -31.19 4.28 25.89
CA VAL A 171 -29.82 3.97 25.47
C VAL A 171 -29.40 2.59 25.98
N LEU A 172 -28.34 2.03 25.40
CA LEU A 172 -27.75 0.80 25.92
C LEU A 172 -27.16 1.03 27.32
N ALA A 173 -26.31 2.05 27.46
CA ALA A 173 -25.66 2.39 28.70
C ALA A 173 -25.43 3.90 28.81
N VAL A 174 -25.14 4.36 30.02
CA VAL A 174 -24.64 5.71 30.32
C VAL A 174 -23.35 5.57 31.12
N GLY A 175 -22.46 6.56 31.03
CA GLY A 175 -21.21 6.55 31.80
C GLY A 175 -21.48 6.71 33.29
N SER A 176 -20.60 6.18 34.14
CA SER A 176 -20.67 6.32 35.61
C SER A 176 -20.44 7.74 36.12
N ALA A 177 -19.94 8.62 35.25
CA ALA A 177 -19.74 10.05 35.50
C ALA A 177 -21.08 10.81 35.51
N GLY A 178 -21.75 10.85 36.68
CA GLY A 178 -23.05 11.49 36.87
C GLY A 178 -24.24 10.54 36.73
N MET A 179 -24.02 9.22 36.79
CA MET A 179 -25.07 8.22 36.66
C MET A 179 -26.01 8.25 37.88
N LEU A 180 -27.32 8.38 37.64
CA LEU A 180 -28.35 8.22 38.65
C LEU A 180 -28.94 6.80 38.57
N VAL A 181 -28.83 6.03 39.65
CA VAL A 181 -29.26 4.63 39.73
C VAL A 181 -30.24 4.43 40.86
N ARG A 182 -31.32 3.68 40.62
CA ARG A 182 -32.30 3.35 41.65
C ARG A 182 -31.74 2.31 42.62
N ARG A 183 -31.90 2.54 43.92
CA ARG A 183 -31.22 1.74 44.96
C ARG A 183 -31.62 0.27 44.95
N ASP A 184 -32.91 -0.02 44.80
CA ASP A 184 -33.45 -1.39 44.70
C ASP A 184 -32.85 -2.17 43.51
N ALA A 185 -32.67 -1.51 42.37
CA ALA A 185 -32.08 -2.11 41.18
C ALA A 185 -30.57 -2.32 41.35
N TRP A 186 -29.87 -1.37 42.01
CA TRP A 186 -28.46 -1.53 42.36
C TRP A 186 -28.22 -2.76 43.23
N ASP A 187 -28.98 -2.89 44.33
CA ASP A 187 -28.84 -3.99 45.30
C ASP A 187 -29.22 -5.34 44.66
N ARG A 188 -30.33 -5.40 43.90
CA ARG A 188 -30.78 -6.62 43.22
C ARG A 188 -29.80 -7.11 42.16
N LEU A 189 -29.13 -6.19 41.46
CA LEU A 189 -28.17 -6.53 40.42
C LEU A 189 -26.77 -6.81 40.98
N GLY A 190 -26.51 -6.53 42.26
CA GLY A 190 -25.20 -6.69 42.90
C GLY A 190 -24.19 -5.62 42.48
N GLY A 191 -24.65 -4.40 42.16
CA GLY A 191 -23.78 -3.27 41.79
C GLY A 191 -22.88 -3.53 40.58
N PHE A 192 -21.72 -2.86 40.51
CA PHE A 192 -20.70 -3.09 39.48
C PHE A 192 -19.91 -4.38 39.71
N ASP A 193 -19.57 -5.08 38.62
CA ASP A 193 -18.83 -6.36 38.70
C ASP A 193 -17.34 -6.11 39.03
N PRO A 194 -16.81 -6.63 40.16
CA PRO A 194 -15.42 -6.41 40.59
C PRO A 194 -14.36 -6.88 39.57
N ALA A 195 -14.70 -7.82 38.68
CA ALA A 195 -13.77 -8.35 37.68
C ALA A 195 -13.29 -7.28 36.68
N PHE A 196 -14.06 -6.21 36.51
CA PHE A 196 -13.71 -5.08 35.63
C PHE A 196 -12.62 -4.21 36.26
N GLY A 197 -12.75 -3.92 37.56
CA GLY A 197 -11.89 -3.02 38.34
C GLY A 197 -12.01 -1.55 37.92
N LEU A 198 -11.76 -1.24 36.65
CA LEU A 198 -11.87 0.10 36.06
C LEU A 198 -12.26 -0.01 34.58
N PHE A 199 -13.13 0.89 34.10
CA PHE A 199 -13.67 0.95 32.74
C PHE A 199 -14.64 -0.18 32.38
N ARG A 200 -15.74 0.18 31.68
CA ARG A 200 -16.73 -0.72 31.05
C ARG A 200 -17.64 -1.48 32.01
N ASP A 201 -17.47 -1.27 33.30
CA ASP A 201 -18.39 -1.65 34.36
C ASP A 201 -19.74 -0.95 34.21
N ASP A 202 -19.74 0.31 33.76
CA ASP A 202 -20.91 1.10 33.36
C ASP A 202 -21.77 0.39 32.29
N VAL A 203 -21.14 -0.04 31.19
CA VAL A 203 -21.80 -0.73 30.08
C VAL A 203 -22.34 -2.09 30.53
N ASP A 204 -21.58 -2.80 31.36
CA ASP A 204 -21.97 -4.10 31.88
C ASP A 204 -23.20 -4.02 32.79
N PHE A 205 -23.20 -3.08 33.74
CA PHE A 205 -24.29 -2.87 34.68
C PHE A 205 -25.57 -2.45 33.96
N CYS A 206 -25.51 -1.49 33.04
CA CYS A 206 -26.67 -1.10 32.25
C CYS A 206 -27.21 -2.27 31.41
N TRP A 207 -26.34 -3.14 30.87
CA TRP A 207 -26.78 -4.35 30.18
C TRP A 207 -27.53 -5.30 31.12
N ARG A 208 -27.03 -5.50 32.35
CA ARG A 208 -27.71 -6.29 33.38
C ARG A 208 -29.05 -5.65 33.81
N ALA A 209 -29.14 -4.33 33.87
CA ALA A 209 -30.40 -3.62 34.11
C ALA A 209 -31.44 -3.92 33.01
N HIS A 210 -31.05 -3.86 31.73
CA HIS A 210 -31.90 -4.30 30.61
C HIS A 210 -32.27 -5.79 30.74
N ALA A 211 -31.37 -6.64 31.24
CA ALA A 211 -31.64 -8.06 31.45
C ALA A 211 -32.66 -8.35 32.56
N ALA A 212 -32.73 -7.47 33.56
CA ALA A 212 -33.74 -7.50 34.62
C ALA A 212 -35.06 -6.81 34.23
N GLY A 213 -35.19 -6.32 33.00
CA GLY A 213 -36.41 -5.66 32.49
C GLY A 213 -36.50 -4.17 32.80
N HIS A 214 -35.45 -3.56 33.34
CA HIS A 214 -35.40 -2.12 33.58
C HIS A 214 -35.02 -1.34 32.33
N ARG A 215 -35.40 -0.06 32.30
CA ARG A 215 -34.99 0.91 31.27
C ARG A 215 -33.77 1.70 31.72
N VAL A 216 -32.90 1.97 30.76
CA VAL A 216 -31.73 2.85 30.89
C VAL A 216 -31.93 4.01 29.93
N VAL A 217 -31.90 5.23 30.45
CA VAL A 217 -32.19 6.44 29.67
C VAL A 217 -31.07 7.46 29.75
N LEU A 218 -30.87 8.20 28.65
CA LEU A 218 -30.15 9.45 28.65
C LEU A 218 -31.15 10.57 28.96
N ALA A 219 -30.89 11.35 30.01
CA ALA A 219 -31.54 12.62 30.26
C ALA A 219 -30.70 13.72 29.61
N GLY A 220 -31.02 14.08 28.37
CA GLY A 220 -30.26 15.02 27.54
C GLY A 220 -30.16 16.42 28.11
N ASP A 221 -31.14 16.82 28.93
CA ASP A 221 -31.21 18.12 29.59
C ASP A 221 -30.30 18.19 30.83
N ALA A 222 -29.86 17.04 31.35
CA ALA A 222 -28.87 16.99 32.43
C ALA A 222 -27.46 17.04 31.83
N VAL A 223 -26.62 17.96 32.29
CA VAL A 223 -25.27 18.16 31.76
C VAL A 223 -24.21 17.93 32.84
N VAL A 224 -23.15 17.19 32.49
CA VAL A 224 -21.94 17.03 33.33
C VAL A 224 -20.70 17.35 32.50
N HIS A 225 -19.79 18.15 33.05
CA HIS A 225 -18.47 18.36 32.46
C HIS A 225 -17.49 17.32 33.01
N HIS A 226 -16.70 16.67 32.15
CA HIS A 226 -15.81 15.59 32.58
C HIS A 226 -14.42 15.71 31.92
N ALA A 227 -13.35 15.62 32.73
CA ALA A 227 -11.98 15.69 32.24
C ALA A 227 -11.45 14.37 31.64
N GLU A 228 -12.10 13.25 31.95
CA GLU A 228 -11.67 11.88 31.61
C GLU A 228 -10.21 11.58 31.99
N ALA A 229 -9.77 12.02 33.18
CA ALA A 229 -8.36 12.06 33.60
C ALA A 229 -7.66 10.70 33.43
N SER A 230 -8.29 9.62 33.88
CA SER A 230 -7.75 8.25 33.76
C SER A 230 -7.67 7.76 32.30
N ARG A 231 -8.65 8.14 31.46
CA ARG A 231 -8.74 7.72 30.06
C ARG A 231 -7.75 8.47 29.17
N ARG A 232 -7.54 9.76 29.44
CA ARG A 232 -6.55 10.63 28.77
C ARG A 232 -5.12 10.38 29.27
N GLY A 233 -4.95 9.65 30.36
CA GLY A 233 -3.66 9.37 30.98
C GLY A 233 -3.07 10.60 31.67
N LEU A 234 -3.95 11.46 32.22
CA LEU A 234 -3.59 12.64 33.02
C LEU A 234 -3.29 12.26 34.48
N ARG A 235 -3.63 11.04 34.90
CA ARG A 235 -3.26 10.44 36.19
C ARG A 235 -2.90 8.96 36.05
N GLU A 236 -2.04 8.48 36.93
CA GLU A 236 -1.78 7.04 37.11
C GLU A 236 -2.89 6.43 37.98
N THR A 237 -3.36 5.23 37.64
CA THR A 237 -4.39 4.53 38.43
C THR A 237 -3.78 3.37 39.18
N GLY A 238 -3.88 3.36 40.51
CA GLY A 238 -3.32 2.27 41.33
C GLY A 238 -4.14 0.97 41.30
N ALA A 239 -5.41 1.04 40.91
CA ALA A 239 -6.32 -0.10 40.80
C ALA A 239 -5.97 -1.11 39.70
N VAL A 240 -5.02 -0.76 38.83
CA VAL A 240 -4.71 -1.51 37.60
C VAL A 240 -3.21 -1.58 37.33
N ALA A 241 -2.61 -2.75 37.51
CA ALA A 241 -1.28 -3.02 36.95
C ALA A 241 -1.36 -3.16 35.40
N GLY A 242 -0.57 -2.37 34.67
CA GLY A 242 -0.36 -2.48 33.22
C GLY A 242 -1.07 -1.43 32.35
N SER A 243 -1.04 -1.61 31.02
CA SER A 243 -1.56 -0.65 30.04
C SER A 243 -3.08 -0.41 30.15
N HIS A 244 -3.50 0.86 30.33
CA HIS A 244 -4.92 1.27 30.36
C HIS A 244 -5.68 0.79 29.10
N ARG A 245 -5.00 0.77 27.94
CA ARG A 245 -5.59 0.34 26.66
C ARG A 245 -5.90 -1.16 26.64
N ARG A 246 -4.98 -1.97 27.17
CA ARG A 246 -5.16 -3.42 27.27
C ARG A 246 -6.36 -3.74 28.15
N ARG A 247 -6.50 -3.06 29.30
CA ARG A 247 -7.64 -3.25 30.22
C ARG A 247 -8.97 -2.78 29.63
N ASP A 248 -9.04 -1.58 29.04
CA ASP A 248 -10.26 -1.11 28.37
C ASP A 248 -10.71 -2.10 27.28
N ARG A 249 -9.75 -2.61 26.49
CA ARG A 249 -10.02 -3.60 25.44
C ARG A 249 -10.51 -4.93 26.01
N ARG A 250 -9.85 -5.45 27.05
CA ARG A 250 -10.24 -6.69 27.74
C ARG A 250 -11.64 -6.57 28.32
N ASN A 251 -11.90 -5.49 29.05
CA ASN A 251 -13.18 -5.27 29.72
C ASN A 251 -14.32 -5.06 28.71
N ALA A 252 -14.06 -4.43 27.56
CA ALA A 252 -15.04 -4.37 26.47
C ALA A 252 -15.37 -5.75 25.88
N LEU A 253 -14.39 -6.67 25.81
CA LEU A 253 -14.62 -8.07 25.45
C LEU A 253 -15.45 -8.79 26.53
N TYR A 254 -15.15 -8.58 27.82
CA TYR A 254 -15.91 -9.14 28.93
C TYR A 254 -17.38 -8.68 28.92
N ALA A 255 -17.63 -7.37 28.78
CA ALA A 255 -18.99 -6.82 28.73
C ALA A 255 -19.81 -7.40 27.57
N LEU A 256 -19.22 -7.57 26.38
CA LEU A 256 -19.94 -8.19 25.26
C LEU A 256 -20.09 -9.70 25.44
N LEU A 257 -18.99 -10.42 25.65
CA LEU A 257 -18.97 -11.88 25.65
C LEU A 257 -19.66 -12.45 26.88
N GLY A 258 -19.69 -11.76 28.02
CA GLY A 258 -20.43 -12.17 29.22
C GLY A 258 -21.94 -12.14 29.01
N ASN A 259 -22.43 -11.12 28.32
CA ASN A 259 -23.85 -10.84 28.15
C ASN A 259 -24.46 -11.38 26.83
N LEU A 260 -23.66 -11.99 25.95
CA LEU A 260 -24.16 -12.61 24.71
C LEU A 260 -24.77 -14.01 24.95
N PRO A 261 -25.87 -14.37 24.23
CA PRO A 261 -26.44 -15.71 24.28
C PRO A 261 -25.46 -16.76 23.75
N ALA A 262 -25.52 -17.99 24.28
CA ALA A 262 -24.55 -19.05 23.99
C ALA A 262 -24.36 -19.33 22.50
N ARG A 263 -25.45 -19.37 21.72
CA ARG A 263 -25.41 -19.60 20.26
C ARG A 263 -24.61 -18.54 19.47
N ARG A 264 -24.42 -17.34 20.02
CA ARG A 264 -23.68 -16.25 19.37
C ARG A 264 -22.22 -16.14 19.82
N LEU A 265 -21.84 -16.91 20.84
CA LEU A 265 -20.49 -16.86 21.41
C LEU A 265 -19.41 -17.27 20.40
N PRO A 266 -19.51 -18.40 19.66
CA PRO A 266 -18.46 -18.79 18.71
C PRO A 266 -18.26 -17.74 17.60
N GLN A 267 -19.37 -17.24 17.05
CA GLN A 267 -19.34 -16.17 16.05
C GLN A 267 -18.68 -14.89 16.58
N ALA A 268 -18.96 -14.52 17.84
CA ALA A 268 -18.37 -13.33 18.45
C ALA A 268 -16.88 -13.50 18.75
N LEU A 269 -16.44 -14.68 19.17
CA LEU A 269 -15.04 -15.02 19.38
C LEU A 269 -14.24 -14.98 18.08
N LEU A 270 -14.72 -15.65 17.02
CA LEU A 270 -14.09 -15.63 15.70
C LEU A 270 -13.99 -14.20 15.16
N ARG A 271 -15.09 -13.44 15.22
CA ARG A 271 -15.12 -12.04 14.78
C ARG A 271 -14.14 -11.16 15.53
N ASN A 272 -14.07 -11.28 16.87
CA ASN A 272 -13.17 -10.46 17.68
C ASN A 272 -11.72 -10.90 17.58
N GLY A 273 -11.44 -12.20 17.36
CA GLY A 273 -10.11 -12.72 17.06
C GLY A 273 -9.58 -12.17 15.74
N TRP A 274 -10.39 -12.25 14.67
CA TRP A 274 -10.05 -11.64 13.38
C TRP A 274 -9.84 -10.12 13.50
N ALA A 275 -10.75 -9.42 14.20
CA ALA A 275 -10.64 -7.98 14.38
C ALA A 275 -9.40 -7.58 15.22
N ALA A 276 -9.01 -8.37 16.22
CA ALA A 276 -7.79 -8.17 16.99
C ALA A 276 -6.54 -8.36 16.12
N LEU A 277 -6.50 -9.42 15.30
CA LEU A 277 -5.41 -9.67 14.36
C LEU A 277 -5.26 -8.53 13.35
N VAL A 278 -6.35 -8.13 12.68
CA VAL A 278 -6.34 -7.03 11.71
C VAL A 278 -5.90 -5.72 12.37
N ARG A 279 -6.39 -5.41 13.58
CA ARG A 279 -5.97 -4.20 14.31
C ARG A 279 -4.49 -4.26 14.71
N ALA A 280 -3.99 -5.39 15.16
CA ALA A 280 -2.58 -5.58 15.49
C ALA A 280 -1.70 -5.37 14.24
N LEU A 281 -2.05 -5.97 13.11
CA LEU A 281 -1.36 -5.79 11.83
C LEU A 281 -1.39 -4.32 11.38
N CYS A 282 -2.55 -3.64 11.47
CA CYS A 282 -2.64 -2.21 11.19
C CYS A 282 -1.75 -1.37 12.12
N LEU A 283 -1.74 -1.67 13.42
CA LEU A 283 -0.92 -0.96 14.40
C LEU A 283 0.58 -1.18 14.16
N LEU A 284 0.99 -2.39 13.78
CA LEU A 284 2.35 -2.69 13.33
C LEU A 284 2.72 -1.92 12.06
N ALA A 285 1.80 -1.85 11.08
CA ALA A 285 1.98 -1.04 9.88
C ALA A 285 2.07 0.48 10.15
N VAL A 286 1.61 0.95 11.32
CA VAL A 286 1.82 2.35 11.79
C VAL A 286 2.92 2.45 12.85
N LYS A 287 3.74 1.40 13.01
CA LYS A 287 4.86 1.30 13.93
C LYS A 287 4.47 1.54 15.40
N ARG A 288 3.40 0.89 15.86
CA ARG A 288 2.96 0.90 17.26
C ARG A 288 2.97 -0.51 17.85
N PRO A 289 4.15 -1.13 18.04
CA PRO A 289 4.26 -2.51 18.49
C PRO A 289 3.64 -2.72 19.88
N ASP A 290 3.80 -1.77 20.80
CA ASP A 290 3.23 -1.88 22.16
C ASP A 290 1.70 -1.91 22.13
N ALA A 291 1.09 -1.08 21.26
CA ALA A 291 -0.36 -1.08 21.11
C ALA A 291 -0.88 -2.35 20.40
N ALA A 292 -0.10 -2.92 19.48
CA ALA A 292 -0.43 -4.20 18.84
C ALA A 292 -0.35 -5.35 19.84
N ARG A 293 0.70 -5.37 20.68
CA ARG A 293 0.84 -6.31 21.81
C ARG A 293 -0.30 -6.18 22.79
N ASP A 294 -0.67 -4.96 23.19
CA ASP A 294 -1.82 -4.70 24.08
C ASP A 294 -3.14 -5.25 23.51
N GLU A 295 -3.39 -5.09 22.21
CA GLU A 295 -4.61 -5.59 21.54
C GLU A 295 -4.67 -7.13 21.55
N LEU A 296 -3.56 -7.79 21.20
CA LEU A 296 -3.46 -9.25 21.21
C LEU A 296 -3.50 -9.81 22.63
N ALA A 297 -2.78 -9.21 23.57
CA ALA A 297 -2.73 -9.61 24.97
C ALA A 297 -4.07 -9.39 25.69
N ALA A 298 -4.89 -8.43 25.25
CA ALA A 298 -6.25 -8.24 25.75
C ALA A 298 -7.17 -9.39 25.32
N PHE A 299 -7.12 -9.80 24.04
CA PHE A 299 -7.90 -10.93 23.55
C PHE A 299 -7.41 -12.27 24.12
N GLY A 300 -6.09 -12.50 24.12
CA GLY A 300 -5.48 -13.68 24.72
C GLY A 300 -5.77 -13.80 26.22
N GLY A 301 -5.82 -12.68 26.95
CA GLY A 301 -6.19 -12.67 28.36
C GLY A 301 -7.65 -13.07 28.65
N VAL A 302 -8.56 -12.96 27.68
CA VAL A 302 -9.94 -13.49 27.82
C VAL A 302 -9.92 -15.01 27.67
N LEU A 303 -9.15 -15.53 26.70
CA LEU A 303 -9.06 -16.97 26.43
C LEU A 303 -8.25 -17.72 27.50
N GLY A 304 -7.21 -17.08 28.05
CA GLY A 304 -6.32 -17.66 29.05
C GLY A 304 -6.89 -17.70 30.49
N ALA A 305 -8.07 -17.12 30.73
CA ALA A 305 -8.74 -17.15 32.04
C ALA A 305 -10.14 -17.80 31.95
N PRO A 306 -10.24 -19.07 31.52
CA PRO A 306 -11.52 -19.70 31.20
C PRO A 306 -12.45 -19.79 32.41
N VAL A 307 -11.94 -20.15 33.60
CA VAL A 307 -12.76 -20.35 34.80
C VAL A 307 -13.50 -19.07 35.20
N GLY A 308 -12.81 -17.93 35.28
CA GLY A 308 -13.44 -16.65 35.62
C GLY A 308 -14.45 -16.19 34.56
N PHE A 309 -14.12 -16.39 33.28
CA PHE A 309 -15.01 -16.09 32.16
C PHE A 309 -16.30 -16.93 32.19
N TRP A 310 -16.20 -18.23 32.45
CA TRP A 310 -17.34 -19.13 32.54
C TRP A 310 -18.19 -18.86 33.78
N ARG A 311 -17.59 -18.60 34.95
CA ARG A 311 -18.31 -18.20 36.18
C ARG A 311 -19.16 -16.95 35.94
N MET A 312 -18.58 -15.92 35.34
CA MET A 312 -19.31 -14.70 34.95
C MET A 312 -20.48 -15.01 34.01
N ARG A 313 -20.27 -15.87 33.00
CA ARG A 313 -21.33 -16.26 32.04
C ARG A 313 -22.44 -17.09 32.67
N SER A 314 -22.12 -17.93 33.65
CA SER A 314 -23.08 -18.75 34.38
C SER A 314 -23.94 -17.89 35.32
N ALA A 315 -23.32 -16.95 36.04
CA ALA A 315 -24.03 -15.98 36.88
C ALA A 315 -25.05 -15.14 36.08
N ARG A 316 -24.80 -14.97 34.77
CA ARG A 316 -25.64 -14.19 33.84
C ARG A 316 -26.46 -15.08 32.90
N ALA A 317 -26.70 -16.35 33.23
CA ALA A 317 -27.41 -17.26 32.35
C ALA A 317 -28.89 -16.89 32.20
N LYS A 318 -29.55 -16.54 33.31
CA LYS A 318 -30.97 -16.17 33.36
C LYS A 318 -31.22 -14.84 32.65
N GLY A 319 -32.25 -14.75 31.80
CA GLY A 319 -32.65 -13.52 31.11
C GLY A 319 -31.76 -13.03 29.97
N ARG A 320 -30.54 -13.58 29.78
CA ARG A 320 -29.55 -13.09 28.79
C ARG A 320 -30.03 -13.05 27.35
N ALA A 321 -30.80 -14.06 26.92
CA ALA A 321 -31.34 -14.10 25.57
C ALA A 321 -32.37 -12.99 25.32
N GLN A 322 -33.22 -12.70 26.32
CA GLN A 322 -34.21 -11.63 26.29
C GLN A 322 -33.52 -10.26 26.35
N ALA A 323 -32.56 -10.09 27.26
CA ALA A 323 -31.72 -8.91 27.36
C ALA A 323 -31.06 -8.56 26.03
N TYR A 324 -30.45 -9.56 25.38
CA TYR A 324 -29.84 -9.37 24.07
C TYR A 324 -30.84 -8.93 23.01
N ARG A 325 -32.07 -9.47 22.99
CA ARG A 325 -33.11 -9.02 22.05
C ARG A 325 -33.48 -7.55 22.27
N ALA A 326 -33.63 -7.13 23.53
CA ALA A 326 -33.93 -5.74 23.90
C ALA A 326 -32.78 -4.79 23.54
N VAL A 327 -31.54 -5.19 23.80
CA VAL A 327 -30.34 -4.37 23.57
C VAL A 327 -29.89 -4.37 22.11
N ARG A 328 -30.24 -5.38 21.31
CA ARG A 328 -29.80 -5.52 19.90
C ARG A 328 -30.10 -4.29 19.05
N ARG A 329 -31.17 -3.53 19.35
CA ARG A 329 -31.52 -2.29 18.65
C ARG A 329 -30.47 -1.19 18.84
N PHE A 330 -29.76 -1.18 19.96
CA PHE A 330 -28.72 -0.21 20.29
C PHE A 330 -27.32 -0.62 19.82
N LEU A 331 -27.11 -1.87 19.42
CA LEU A 331 -25.82 -2.36 18.93
C LEU A 331 -25.59 -1.91 17.49
N PRO A 332 -24.68 -0.95 17.23
CA PRO A 332 -24.49 -0.42 15.89
C PRO A 332 -23.96 -1.49 14.93
N ARG A 333 -24.62 -1.63 13.78
CA ARG A 333 -24.21 -2.55 12.70
C ARG A 333 -23.27 -1.85 11.73
N ARG A 334 -22.29 -2.58 11.17
CA ARG A 334 -21.36 -2.13 10.10
C ARG A 334 -20.48 -0.89 10.41
N VAL A 335 -20.47 -0.37 11.63
CA VAL A 335 -19.64 0.80 12.03
C VAL A 335 -18.14 0.51 11.92
N ALA A 336 -17.71 -0.70 12.27
CA ALA A 336 -16.31 -1.11 12.11
C ALA A 336 -15.84 -1.08 10.64
N LEU A 337 -16.68 -1.55 9.71
CA LEU A 337 -16.40 -1.54 8.28
C LEU A 337 -16.37 -0.10 7.75
N ARG A 338 -17.34 0.72 8.14
CA ARG A 338 -17.42 2.13 7.75
C ARG A 338 -16.20 2.92 8.24
N ARG A 339 -15.80 2.76 9.50
CA ARG A 339 -14.61 3.45 10.04
C ARG A 339 -13.30 2.91 9.50
N ALA A 340 -13.21 1.62 9.18
CA ALA A 340 -12.06 1.07 8.46
C ALA A 340 -11.96 1.69 7.06
N ALA A 341 -13.09 1.80 6.34
CA ALA A 341 -13.16 2.50 5.07
C ALA A 341 -12.80 3.99 5.22
N GLU A 342 -13.26 4.68 6.27
CA GLU A 342 -12.90 6.08 6.55
C GLU A 342 -11.41 6.24 6.93
N ALA A 343 -10.82 5.31 7.68
CA ALA A 343 -9.41 5.33 8.05
C ALA A 343 -8.49 5.05 6.84
N VAL A 344 -8.90 4.12 5.98
CA VAL A 344 -8.25 3.87 4.69
C VAL A 344 -8.42 5.10 3.78
N ALA A 345 -9.63 5.62 3.66
CA ALA A 345 -9.95 6.79 2.84
C ALA A 345 -9.31 8.08 3.36
N GLY A 346 -9.05 8.22 4.66
CA GLY A 346 -8.30 9.34 5.26
C GLY A 346 -6.79 9.19 5.13
N ARG A 347 -6.29 7.97 4.87
CA ARG A 347 -4.87 7.71 4.59
C ARG A 347 -4.54 7.89 3.11
N PHE A 348 -5.50 7.62 2.23
CA PHE A 348 -5.42 7.90 0.79
C PHE A 348 -5.98 9.29 0.42
N GLY A 349 -6.89 9.86 1.21
CA GLY A 349 -7.40 11.23 1.07
C GLY A 349 -6.82 12.08 2.19
N GLY A 350 -5.81 12.90 1.88
CA GLY A 350 -5.11 13.67 2.91
C GLY A 350 -6.03 14.63 3.68
N ASP A 351 -5.77 14.80 4.98
CA ASP A 351 -6.27 15.80 5.95
C ASP A 351 -7.49 16.65 5.52
N GLU A 352 -8.58 16.03 5.08
CA GLU A 352 -9.87 16.66 4.90
C GLU A 352 -10.70 16.42 6.16
N ALA A 353 -11.20 17.49 6.76
CA ALA A 353 -12.17 17.39 7.84
C ALA A 353 -13.39 16.58 7.38
N PRO A 354 -13.95 15.68 8.22
CA PRO A 354 -15.18 14.99 7.87
C PRO A 354 -16.31 16.01 7.68
N ALA A 355 -16.87 16.08 6.48
CA ALA A 355 -18.05 16.90 6.21
C ALA A 355 -19.29 16.35 6.94
N PRO A 356 -20.28 17.21 7.31
CA PRO A 356 -21.46 16.82 8.06
C PRO A 356 -22.32 15.78 7.34
N ARG A 357 -23.24 15.14 8.08
CA ARG A 357 -24.19 14.13 7.57
C ARG A 357 -24.85 14.60 6.25
N GLY A 358 -24.42 13.98 5.15
CA GLY A 358 -24.92 14.13 3.77
C GLY A 358 -24.77 12.80 2.99
N PRO A 359 -25.25 12.72 1.73
CA PRO A 359 -25.77 11.49 1.09
C PRO A 359 -24.75 10.34 0.97
N GLY A 360 -25.24 9.16 0.55
CA GLY A 360 -24.56 7.87 0.60
C GLY A 360 -23.07 7.85 0.17
N PRO A 361 -22.30 6.83 0.61
CA PRO A 361 -20.84 6.80 0.50
C PRO A 361 -20.31 7.02 -0.94
N VAL A 362 -21.07 6.57 -1.95
CA VAL A 362 -20.74 6.76 -3.37
C VAL A 362 -20.83 8.23 -3.78
N ARG A 363 -21.89 8.94 -3.40
CA ARG A 363 -22.08 10.37 -3.74
C ARG A 363 -21.03 11.25 -3.07
N ARG A 364 -20.59 10.88 -1.86
CA ARG A 364 -19.44 11.51 -1.17
C ARG A 364 -18.10 11.28 -1.87
N LEU A 365 -17.88 10.07 -2.38
CA LEU A 365 -16.67 9.77 -3.15
C LEU A 365 -16.66 10.55 -4.47
N LEU A 366 -17.79 10.58 -5.18
CA LEU A 366 -17.95 11.30 -6.46
C LEU A 366 -17.92 12.82 -6.31
N ALA A 367 -18.32 13.35 -5.15
CA ALA A 367 -18.20 14.79 -4.85
C ALA A 367 -16.74 15.26 -4.75
N ARG A 368 -15.76 14.34 -4.61
CA ARG A 368 -14.35 14.71 -4.62
C ARG A 368 -13.88 14.90 -6.06
N PRO A 369 -13.29 16.05 -6.44
CA PRO A 369 -12.88 16.34 -7.82
C PRO A 369 -11.88 15.34 -8.43
N ALA A 370 -11.13 14.60 -7.60
CA ALA A 370 -10.24 13.53 -8.06
C ALA A 370 -10.99 12.29 -8.58
N ALA A 371 -12.16 11.97 -8.01
CA ALA A 371 -12.91 10.77 -8.36
C ALA A 371 -13.49 10.80 -9.79
N PRO A 372 -14.22 11.85 -10.23
CA PRO A 372 -14.72 11.91 -11.60
C PRO A 372 -13.57 12.03 -12.62
N LEU A 373 -12.45 12.66 -12.26
CA LEU A 373 -11.24 12.66 -13.09
C LEU A 373 -10.73 11.23 -13.34
N VAL A 374 -10.52 10.45 -12.28
CA VAL A 374 -10.01 9.07 -12.40
C VAL A 374 -11.00 8.18 -13.15
N LEU A 375 -12.31 8.32 -12.89
CA LEU A 375 -13.35 7.59 -13.61
C LEU A 375 -13.39 7.97 -15.09
N GLY A 376 -13.32 9.27 -15.41
CA GLY A 376 -13.29 9.78 -16.78
C GLY A 376 -12.06 9.28 -17.56
N LEU A 377 -10.88 9.37 -16.96
CA LEU A 377 -9.66 8.80 -17.54
C LEU A 377 -9.73 7.28 -17.71
N GLY A 378 -10.37 6.58 -16.77
CA GLY A 378 -10.63 5.15 -16.87
C GLY A 378 -11.55 4.80 -18.05
N VAL A 379 -12.62 5.57 -18.25
CA VAL A 379 -13.54 5.42 -19.40
C VAL A 379 -12.81 5.70 -20.71
N ILE A 380 -12.01 6.76 -20.79
CA ILE A 380 -11.19 7.07 -21.97
C ILE A 380 -10.22 5.92 -22.27
N THR A 381 -9.56 5.37 -21.24
CA THR A 381 -8.62 4.25 -21.41
C THR A 381 -9.32 3.00 -21.92
N VAL A 382 -10.48 2.65 -21.36
CA VAL A 382 -11.30 1.52 -21.83
C VAL A 382 -11.82 1.75 -23.24
N ALA A 383 -12.20 2.97 -23.60
CA ALA A 383 -12.68 3.31 -24.95
C ALA A 383 -11.57 3.23 -26.00
N ALA A 384 -10.36 3.71 -25.67
CA ALA A 384 -9.18 3.63 -26.53
C ALA A 384 -8.71 2.18 -26.71
N GLU A 385 -8.68 1.40 -25.63
CA GLU A 385 -8.18 0.02 -25.60
C GLU A 385 -9.30 -1.04 -25.61
N ARG A 386 -10.47 -0.71 -26.17
CA ARG A 386 -11.69 -1.54 -26.10
C ARG A 386 -11.54 -2.95 -26.66
N SER A 387 -10.69 -3.13 -27.67
CA SER A 387 -10.36 -4.45 -28.26
C SER A 387 -9.45 -5.30 -27.37
N ARG A 388 -8.85 -4.71 -26.32
CA ARG A 388 -7.80 -5.30 -25.49
C ARG A 388 -8.18 -5.49 -24.02
N VAL A 389 -9.37 -5.06 -23.61
CA VAL A 389 -9.88 -5.30 -22.24
C VAL A 389 -9.99 -6.82 -22.02
N PRO A 390 -9.22 -7.42 -21.09
CA PRO A 390 -9.08 -8.86 -21.01
C PRO A 390 -10.36 -9.51 -20.45
N ALA A 391 -11.07 -10.25 -21.29
CA ALA A 391 -12.04 -11.27 -20.86
C ALA A 391 -11.32 -12.63 -20.72
N GLY A 392 -10.19 -12.67 -19.98
CA GLY A 392 -9.52 -13.92 -19.59
C GLY A 392 -8.15 -14.26 -20.22
N GLY A 393 -7.51 -13.39 -21.01
CA GLY A 393 -6.20 -13.66 -21.64
C GLY A 393 -5.04 -12.76 -21.15
N ALA A 394 -3.80 -13.19 -21.38
CA ALA A 394 -2.60 -12.39 -21.11
C ALA A 394 -2.35 -11.34 -22.20
N LEU A 395 -1.92 -10.15 -21.80
CA LEU A 395 -1.48 -9.11 -22.73
C LEU A 395 -0.03 -9.38 -23.16
N GLY A 396 0.26 -9.21 -24.44
CA GLY A 396 1.60 -9.30 -25.01
C GLY A 396 1.67 -8.62 -26.38
N GLY A 397 2.87 -8.28 -26.84
CA GLY A 397 3.09 -7.61 -28.13
C GLY A 397 3.74 -6.23 -27.99
N GLY A 398 4.37 -5.77 -29.06
CA GLY A 398 5.25 -4.60 -29.03
C GLY A 398 6.46 -4.85 -28.12
N ALA A 399 6.65 -3.97 -27.14
CA ALA A 399 7.70 -4.12 -26.12
C ALA A 399 7.31 -5.09 -24.98
N LEU A 400 6.07 -5.56 -24.90
CA LEU A 400 5.62 -6.40 -23.78
C LEU A 400 5.79 -7.89 -24.08
N VAL A 401 6.57 -8.57 -23.24
CA VAL A 401 6.59 -10.03 -23.17
C VAL A 401 5.38 -10.49 -22.33
N PRO A 402 4.55 -11.42 -22.81
CA PRO A 402 3.44 -11.95 -22.03
C PRO A 402 3.97 -12.64 -20.75
N ALA A 403 3.16 -12.61 -19.69
CA ALA A 403 3.50 -13.24 -18.41
C ALA A 403 2.55 -14.39 -18.08
N PRO A 404 2.64 -15.53 -18.81
CA PRO A 404 1.97 -16.74 -18.38
C PRO A 404 2.64 -17.27 -17.08
N GLY A 405 1.87 -17.94 -16.23
CA GLY A 405 2.37 -18.49 -14.96
C GLY A 405 1.91 -17.75 -13.71
N GLY A 406 2.50 -18.13 -12.57
CA GLY A 406 2.18 -17.62 -11.24
C GLY A 406 3.28 -16.72 -10.65
N ALA A 407 2.98 -16.07 -9.53
CA ALA A 407 4.01 -15.32 -8.79
C ALA A 407 5.17 -16.21 -8.30
N GLY A 408 4.93 -17.52 -8.10
CA GLY A 408 5.96 -18.50 -7.76
C GLY A 408 7.04 -18.61 -8.83
N ASP A 409 6.66 -18.54 -10.12
CA ASP A 409 7.60 -18.63 -11.24
C ASP A 409 8.50 -17.39 -11.31
N LEU A 410 7.93 -16.20 -11.10
CA LEU A 410 8.70 -14.96 -11.03
C LEU A 410 9.66 -14.94 -9.83
N TRP A 411 9.23 -15.47 -8.67
CA TRP A 411 10.11 -15.64 -7.52
C TRP A 411 11.21 -16.67 -7.79
N GLY A 412 10.89 -17.81 -8.39
CA GLY A 412 11.87 -18.82 -8.78
C GLY A 412 12.91 -18.25 -9.75
N GLN A 413 12.45 -17.48 -10.75
CA GLN A 413 13.32 -16.78 -11.67
C GLN A 413 14.22 -15.78 -10.95
N TYR A 414 13.69 -14.93 -10.07
CA TYR A 414 14.49 -13.94 -9.37
C TYR A 414 15.46 -14.55 -8.34
N LEU A 415 15.04 -15.59 -7.61
CA LEU A 415 15.86 -16.20 -6.57
C LEU A 415 16.96 -17.11 -7.15
N SER A 416 16.79 -17.60 -8.37
CA SER A 416 17.80 -18.41 -9.04
C SER A 416 19.12 -17.65 -9.24
N GLY A 417 20.24 -18.36 -9.11
CA GLY A 417 21.58 -17.89 -9.49
C GLY A 417 21.95 -18.24 -10.94
N TRP A 418 21.07 -18.92 -11.66
CA TRP A 418 21.23 -19.27 -13.07
C TRP A 418 19.93 -19.04 -13.82
N HIS A 419 20.03 -18.41 -14.98
CA HIS A 419 18.89 -18.21 -15.85
C HIS A 419 19.10 -19.01 -17.15
N PRO A 420 18.20 -19.96 -17.45
CA PRO A 420 18.15 -20.61 -18.75
C PRO A 420 17.54 -19.61 -19.74
N ALA A 421 18.26 -18.53 -20.01
CA ALA A 421 17.88 -17.42 -20.86
C ALA A 421 18.80 -17.42 -22.09
N GLY A 422 18.26 -17.55 -23.30
CA GLY A 422 19.06 -17.65 -24.53
C GLY A 422 20.19 -18.69 -24.47
N LEU A 423 21.45 -18.24 -24.48
CA LEU A 423 22.63 -19.11 -24.39
C LEU A 423 23.02 -19.53 -22.96
N GLY A 424 22.31 -19.05 -21.95
CA GLY A 424 22.58 -19.29 -20.53
C GLY A 424 23.34 -18.13 -19.89
N SER A 425 22.96 -17.76 -18.67
CA SER A 425 23.60 -16.66 -17.94
C SER A 425 23.62 -16.84 -16.43
N SER A 426 24.75 -16.45 -15.85
CA SER A 426 24.98 -16.34 -14.41
C SER A 426 24.73 -14.94 -13.85
N ALA A 427 24.42 -13.97 -14.73
CA ALA A 427 24.03 -12.65 -14.31
C ALA A 427 22.69 -12.72 -13.56
N GLY A 428 22.53 -11.91 -12.51
CA GLY A 428 21.28 -11.89 -11.76
C GLY A 428 20.11 -11.32 -12.58
N SER A 429 18.92 -11.90 -12.39
CA SER A 429 17.67 -11.43 -12.98
C SER A 429 17.45 -9.93 -12.75
N PRO A 430 16.86 -9.21 -13.71
CA PRO A 430 16.50 -7.81 -13.54
C PRO A 430 15.67 -7.56 -12.28
N PRO A 431 15.91 -6.49 -11.51
CA PRO A 431 15.22 -6.26 -10.25
C PRO A 431 13.71 -6.00 -10.39
N TYR A 432 13.24 -5.55 -11.55
CA TYR A 432 11.80 -5.34 -11.75
C TYR A 432 11.01 -6.66 -11.66
N ILE A 433 11.63 -7.81 -11.94
CA ILE A 433 11.00 -9.14 -11.76
C ILE A 433 10.64 -9.37 -10.30
N ALA A 434 11.49 -8.99 -9.35
CA ALA A 434 11.16 -9.07 -7.92
C ALA A 434 10.01 -8.13 -7.53
N VAL A 435 9.96 -6.94 -8.12
CA VAL A 435 8.87 -5.99 -7.89
C VAL A 435 7.55 -6.56 -8.42
N LEU A 436 7.56 -7.13 -9.63
CA LEU A 436 6.40 -7.80 -10.20
C LEU A 436 5.99 -9.00 -9.35
N ALA A 437 6.94 -9.87 -8.97
CA ALA A 437 6.68 -11.03 -8.12
C ALA A 437 5.99 -10.64 -6.80
N ALA A 438 6.52 -9.64 -6.09
CA ALA A 438 5.96 -9.17 -4.83
C ALA A 438 4.54 -8.59 -4.99
N LEU A 439 4.32 -7.76 -6.02
CA LEU A 439 3.00 -7.20 -6.30
C LEU A 439 2.00 -8.26 -6.80
N SER A 440 2.46 -9.27 -7.54
CA SER A 440 1.65 -10.40 -7.99
C SER A 440 1.26 -11.29 -6.82
N THR A 441 2.13 -11.52 -5.83
CA THR A 441 1.79 -12.23 -4.59
C THR A 441 0.64 -11.54 -3.85
N LEU A 442 0.61 -10.19 -3.84
CA LEU A 442 -0.50 -9.43 -3.25
C LEU A 442 -1.81 -9.57 -4.05
N LEU A 443 -1.73 -9.84 -5.36
CA LEU A 443 -2.85 -10.08 -6.26
C LEU A 443 -3.17 -11.58 -6.43
N LEU A 444 -3.06 -12.34 -5.34
CA LEU A 444 -3.35 -13.79 -5.29
C LEU A 444 -2.50 -14.61 -6.27
N GLY A 445 -1.28 -14.16 -6.54
CA GLY A 445 -0.32 -14.88 -7.36
C GLY A 445 -0.53 -14.78 -8.88
N LYS A 446 -1.22 -13.74 -9.38
CA LYS A 446 -1.56 -13.58 -10.82
C LYS A 446 -0.77 -12.44 -11.51
N PRO A 447 0.35 -12.74 -12.21
CA PRO A 447 1.16 -11.77 -12.95
C PRO A 447 0.43 -11.07 -14.10
N TRP A 448 -0.32 -11.82 -14.92
CA TRP A 448 -1.05 -11.24 -16.06
C TRP A 448 -2.03 -10.14 -15.63
N LEU A 449 -2.69 -10.32 -14.47
CA LEU A 449 -3.61 -9.33 -13.90
C LEU A 449 -2.85 -8.09 -13.43
N LEU A 450 -1.70 -8.27 -12.78
CA LEU A 450 -0.85 -7.15 -12.37
C LEU A 450 -0.42 -6.31 -13.57
N ILE A 451 0.09 -6.94 -14.63
CA ILE A 451 0.57 -6.24 -15.84
C ILE A 451 -0.58 -5.50 -16.51
N SER A 452 -1.76 -6.12 -16.60
CA SER A 452 -2.97 -5.46 -17.12
C SER A 452 -3.35 -4.23 -16.29
N LEU A 453 -3.30 -4.34 -14.96
CA LEU A 453 -3.58 -3.21 -14.05
C LEU A 453 -2.51 -2.12 -14.14
N LEU A 454 -1.23 -2.47 -14.32
CA LEU A 454 -0.15 -1.50 -14.44
C LEU A 454 -0.20 -0.77 -15.79
N LEU A 455 -0.45 -1.46 -16.90
CA LEU A 455 -0.54 -0.85 -18.22
C LEU A 455 -1.87 -0.10 -18.42
N LEU A 456 -3.01 -0.79 -18.35
CA LEU A 456 -4.33 -0.18 -18.59
C LEU A 456 -4.72 0.79 -17.46
N GLY A 457 -4.20 0.59 -16.25
CA GLY A 457 -4.40 1.52 -15.13
C GLY A 457 -3.41 2.68 -15.12
N SER A 458 -2.37 2.71 -15.98
CA SER A 458 -1.32 3.74 -15.90
C SER A 458 -1.86 5.16 -16.09
N VAL A 459 -2.72 5.41 -17.07
CA VAL A 459 -3.33 6.73 -17.33
C VAL A 459 -4.19 7.21 -16.15
N PRO A 460 -5.20 6.46 -15.65
CA PRO A 460 -5.97 6.91 -14.50
C PRO A 460 -5.14 7.02 -13.21
N LEU A 461 -4.15 6.14 -13.00
CA LEU A 461 -3.25 6.22 -11.85
C LEU A 461 -2.30 7.42 -11.94
N ALA A 462 -1.73 7.71 -13.12
CA ALA A 462 -0.92 8.89 -13.40
C ALA A 462 -1.73 10.17 -13.19
N GLY A 463 -2.99 10.20 -13.62
CA GLY A 463 -3.92 11.30 -13.32
C GLY A 463 -4.13 11.47 -11.82
N LEU A 464 -4.32 10.39 -11.07
CA LEU A 464 -4.47 10.45 -9.61
C LEU A 464 -3.20 10.98 -8.91
N THR A 465 -2.02 10.48 -9.29
CA THR A 465 -0.77 10.90 -8.67
C THR A 465 -0.41 12.33 -9.06
N ALA A 466 -0.64 12.73 -10.31
CA ALA A 466 -0.49 14.11 -10.78
C ALA A 466 -1.47 15.06 -10.09
N TYR A 467 -2.72 14.66 -9.87
CA TYR A 467 -3.69 15.45 -9.12
C TYR A 467 -3.25 15.69 -7.67
N ARG A 468 -2.55 14.74 -7.06
CA ARG A 468 -1.95 14.92 -5.73
C ARG A 468 -0.71 15.81 -5.78
N ALA A 469 0.17 15.62 -6.75
CA ALA A 469 1.38 16.41 -6.92
C ALA A 469 1.08 17.87 -7.30
N SER A 470 -0.04 18.13 -7.99
CA SER A 470 -0.46 19.48 -8.39
C SER A 470 -0.66 20.43 -7.21
N ARG A 471 -0.87 19.90 -5.99
CA ARG A 471 -0.93 20.67 -4.74
C ARG A 471 0.36 21.41 -4.41
N LEU A 472 1.49 21.06 -5.04
CA LEU A 472 2.76 21.76 -4.88
C LEU A 472 2.74 23.15 -5.53
N LEU A 473 1.97 23.30 -6.62
CA LEU A 473 1.97 24.50 -7.46
C LEU A 473 0.63 25.24 -7.41
N ILE A 474 -0.47 24.50 -7.25
CA ILE A 474 -1.83 24.99 -7.37
C ILE A 474 -2.51 25.00 -6.00
N PRO A 475 -3.04 26.16 -5.56
CA PRO A 475 -3.85 26.29 -4.35
C PRO A 475 -5.08 25.37 -4.31
N ARG A 476 -5.64 25.17 -3.11
CA ARG A 476 -6.73 24.20 -2.87
C ARG A 476 -8.07 24.60 -3.50
N ASP A 477 -8.32 25.90 -3.56
CA ASP A 477 -9.50 26.55 -4.13
C ASP A 477 -9.58 26.40 -5.66
N ALA A 478 -8.45 26.24 -6.35
CA ALA A 478 -8.40 26.09 -7.80
C ALA A 478 -8.57 24.61 -8.26
N ALA A 479 -9.68 23.97 -7.87
CA ALA A 479 -9.93 22.55 -8.16
C ALA A 479 -9.93 22.23 -9.67
N ALA A 480 -10.56 23.07 -10.49
CA ALA A 480 -10.62 22.89 -11.95
C ALA A 480 -9.22 22.89 -12.60
N LEU A 481 -8.34 23.80 -12.18
CA LEU A 481 -6.97 23.87 -12.68
C LEU A 481 -6.15 22.63 -12.30
N ARG A 482 -6.42 22.04 -11.12
CA ARG A 482 -5.79 20.78 -10.70
C ARG A 482 -6.29 19.59 -11.50
N VAL A 483 -7.57 19.57 -11.86
CA VAL A 483 -8.15 18.56 -12.76
C VAL A 483 -7.52 18.68 -14.14
N TRP A 484 -7.41 19.88 -14.69
CA TRP A 484 -6.72 20.15 -15.96
C TRP A 484 -5.27 19.64 -15.93
N PHE A 485 -4.47 20.09 -14.94
CA PHE A 485 -3.06 19.68 -14.82
C PHE A 485 -2.90 18.16 -14.81
N ALA A 486 -3.77 17.47 -14.06
CA ALA A 486 -3.73 16.03 -13.93
C ALA A 486 -4.22 15.30 -15.19
N ALA A 487 -5.26 15.80 -15.86
CA ALA A 487 -5.76 15.25 -17.11
C ALA A 487 -4.73 15.40 -18.23
N THR A 488 -4.12 16.58 -18.38
CA THR A 488 -3.08 16.82 -19.38
C THR A 488 -1.86 15.95 -19.13
N TYR A 489 -1.42 15.79 -17.88
CA TYR A 489 -0.31 14.88 -17.55
C TYR A 489 -0.62 13.41 -17.87
N ALA A 490 -1.83 12.96 -17.53
CA ALA A 490 -2.25 11.58 -17.76
C ALA A 490 -2.35 11.22 -19.25
N LEU A 491 -2.69 12.19 -20.09
CA LEU A 491 -2.89 12.04 -21.54
C LEU A 491 -1.68 12.51 -22.37
N LEU A 492 -0.50 12.61 -21.77
CA LEU A 492 0.72 12.93 -22.50
C LEU A 492 1.06 11.81 -23.50
N PRO A 493 1.64 12.13 -24.68
CA PRO A 493 1.98 11.13 -25.69
C PRO A 493 2.88 9.99 -25.19
N PRO A 494 3.88 10.21 -24.31
CA PRO A 494 4.66 9.12 -23.74
C PRO A 494 3.84 8.17 -22.85
N ALA A 495 2.74 8.64 -22.24
CA ALA A 495 1.87 7.80 -21.43
C ALA A 495 0.93 6.96 -22.31
N THR A 496 0.29 7.57 -23.31
CA THR A 496 -0.61 6.85 -24.24
C THR A 496 0.17 5.90 -25.15
N GLY A 497 1.32 6.34 -25.69
CA GLY A 497 2.19 5.51 -26.51
C GLY A 497 2.84 4.37 -25.73
N ALA A 498 3.08 4.52 -24.41
CA ALA A 498 3.57 3.42 -23.59
C ALA A 498 2.53 2.30 -23.45
N ILE A 499 1.23 2.63 -23.37
CA ILE A 499 0.17 1.61 -23.34
C ILE A 499 0.10 0.90 -24.69
N SER A 500 -0.10 1.66 -25.78
CA SER A 500 -0.32 1.06 -27.10
C SER A 500 0.92 0.33 -27.63
N GLY A 501 2.12 0.73 -27.20
CA GLY A 501 3.40 0.06 -27.49
C GLY A 501 3.81 -1.06 -26.52
N GLY A 502 3.07 -1.30 -25.43
CA GLY A 502 3.40 -2.32 -24.43
C GLY A 502 4.62 -2.00 -23.55
N ARG A 503 4.99 -0.72 -23.41
CA ARG A 503 6.18 -0.26 -22.66
C ARG A 503 5.89 -0.13 -21.17
N LEU A 504 5.99 -1.25 -20.46
CA LEU A 504 5.71 -1.35 -19.02
C LEU A 504 6.56 -0.39 -18.18
N GLY A 505 7.84 -0.22 -18.53
CA GLY A 505 8.77 0.67 -17.82
C GLY A 505 8.28 2.12 -17.81
N THR A 506 8.08 2.70 -18.99
CA THR A 506 7.54 4.07 -19.13
C THR A 506 6.18 4.24 -18.44
N ALA A 507 5.28 3.26 -18.50
CA ALA A 507 3.99 3.30 -17.82
C ALA A 507 4.13 3.40 -16.28
N VAL A 508 5.04 2.63 -15.68
CA VAL A 508 5.33 2.71 -14.24
C VAL A 508 5.93 4.06 -13.87
N VAL A 509 6.84 4.60 -14.68
CA VAL A 509 7.43 5.93 -14.43
C VAL A 509 6.37 7.03 -14.51
N ALA A 510 5.45 6.98 -15.47
CA ALA A 510 4.35 7.96 -15.56
C ALA A 510 3.49 8.01 -14.29
N VAL A 511 3.24 6.86 -13.65
CA VAL A 511 2.49 6.81 -12.38
C VAL A 511 3.32 7.33 -11.20
N LEU A 512 4.60 6.96 -11.12
CA LEU A 512 5.44 7.23 -9.95
C LEU A 512 6.11 8.60 -9.97
N LEU A 513 6.38 9.20 -11.14
CA LEU A 513 7.09 10.46 -11.28
C LEU A 513 6.43 11.62 -10.50
N PRO A 514 5.10 11.81 -10.52
CA PRO A 514 4.46 12.84 -9.69
C PRO A 514 4.59 12.59 -8.18
N LEU A 515 4.62 11.31 -7.75
CA LEU A 515 4.84 10.96 -6.34
C LEU A 515 6.30 11.20 -5.92
N ILE A 516 7.25 10.94 -6.81
CA ILE A 516 8.67 11.27 -6.62
C ILE A 516 8.81 12.78 -6.44
N ALA A 517 8.20 13.59 -7.31
CA ALA A 517 8.22 15.04 -7.20
C ALA A 517 7.61 15.53 -5.86
N LEU A 518 6.48 14.94 -5.43
CA LEU A 518 5.83 15.25 -4.16
C LEU A 518 6.69 14.92 -2.93
N THR A 519 7.32 13.75 -2.92
CA THR A 519 8.18 13.31 -1.81
C THR A 519 9.51 14.07 -1.79
N ALA A 520 10.11 14.32 -2.96
CA ALA A 520 11.32 15.12 -3.09
C ALA A 520 11.08 16.59 -2.66
N SER A 521 9.94 17.19 -3.02
CA SER A 521 9.59 18.52 -2.54
C SER A 521 9.43 18.57 -1.01
N ARG A 522 8.77 17.58 -0.40
CA ARG A 522 8.66 17.47 1.08
C ARG A 522 10.01 17.24 1.76
N MET A 523 10.90 16.50 1.12
CA MET A 523 12.27 16.28 1.61
C MET A 523 13.06 17.60 1.71
N LEU A 524 12.82 18.54 0.80
CA LEU A 524 13.51 19.84 0.76
C LEU A 524 12.83 20.90 1.64
N THR A 525 11.50 20.84 1.80
CA THR A 525 10.71 21.93 2.41
C THR A 525 10.15 21.64 3.80
N ALA A 526 10.04 20.37 4.23
CA ALA A 526 9.40 20.03 5.50
C ALA A 526 10.36 20.07 6.70
N ASP A 527 9.78 20.04 7.91
CA ASP A 527 10.52 19.94 9.17
C ASP A 527 11.41 18.68 9.25
N ALA A 528 12.42 18.70 10.13
CA ALA A 528 13.50 17.71 10.19
C ALA A 528 13.02 16.23 10.15
N ARG A 529 12.02 15.87 10.95
CA ARG A 529 11.52 14.48 11.04
C ARG A 529 10.69 14.06 9.80
N PRO A 530 9.69 14.84 9.35
CA PRO A 530 9.01 14.57 8.07
C PRO A 530 9.93 14.54 6.86
N ALA A 531 10.91 15.46 6.79
CA ALA A 531 11.85 15.56 5.67
C ALA A 531 12.75 14.32 5.55
N GLY A 532 13.25 13.79 6.66
CA GLY A 532 14.04 12.55 6.64
C GLY A 532 13.24 11.36 6.10
N ARG A 533 11.97 11.20 6.51
CA ARG A 533 11.10 10.14 5.98
C ARG A 533 10.78 10.34 4.50
N ALA A 534 10.57 11.58 4.09
CA ALA A 534 10.36 11.91 2.69
C ALA A 534 11.58 11.53 1.83
N ALA A 535 12.81 11.72 2.34
CA ALA A 535 14.03 11.26 1.67
C ALA A 535 14.04 9.73 1.44
N TRP A 536 13.70 8.94 2.47
CA TRP A 536 13.59 7.48 2.34
C TRP A 536 12.45 7.05 1.41
N ALA A 537 11.33 7.78 1.40
CA ALA A 537 10.23 7.54 0.45
C ALA A 537 10.65 7.85 -0.99
N THR A 538 11.38 8.94 -1.22
CA THR A 538 11.96 9.27 -2.53
C THR A 538 12.96 8.20 -2.96
N ALA A 539 13.84 7.73 -2.06
CA ALA A 539 14.75 6.63 -2.34
C ALA A 539 14.02 5.34 -2.74
N LEU A 540 12.96 4.96 -2.01
CA LEU A 540 12.17 3.76 -2.33
C LEU A 540 11.52 3.87 -3.71
N LEU A 541 10.88 5.01 -4.01
CA LEU A 541 10.25 5.23 -5.31
C LEU A 541 11.27 5.27 -6.45
N LEU A 542 12.43 5.90 -6.25
CA LEU A 542 13.53 5.90 -7.21
C LEU A 542 14.14 4.51 -7.39
N THR A 543 14.16 3.65 -6.36
CA THR A 543 14.60 2.25 -6.48
C THR A 543 13.68 1.48 -7.42
N VAL A 544 12.35 1.62 -7.23
CA VAL A 544 11.37 0.98 -8.12
C VAL A 544 11.54 1.50 -9.54
N VAL A 545 11.63 2.82 -9.73
CA VAL A 545 11.79 3.41 -11.06
C VAL A 545 13.13 2.99 -11.72
N LEU A 546 14.24 2.97 -11.00
CA LEU A 546 15.55 2.51 -11.48
C LEU A 546 15.50 1.04 -11.94
N ALA A 547 14.73 0.19 -11.25
CA ALA A 547 14.57 -1.22 -11.62
C ALA A 547 13.88 -1.41 -12.98
N PHE A 548 12.95 -0.51 -13.35
CA PHE A 548 12.19 -0.56 -14.61
C PHE A 548 12.83 0.25 -15.74
N VAL A 549 13.34 1.45 -15.45
CA VAL A 549 13.96 2.37 -16.41
C VAL A 549 15.14 3.10 -15.73
N PRO A 550 16.38 2.64 -15.92
CA PRO A 550 17.53 3.26 -15.28
C PRO A 550 17.75 4.74 -15.64
N LEU A 551 17.38 5.16 -16.85
CA LEU A 551 17.47 6.55 -17.30
C LEU A 551 16.76 7.53 -16.34
N ALA A 552 15.66 7.11 -15.72
CA ALA A 552 14.92 7.96 -14.79
C ALA A 552 15.73 8.29 -13.52
N TRP A 553 16.60 7.39 -13.05
CA TRP A 553 17.50 7.68 -11.94
C TRP A 553 18.60 8.67 -12.34
N LEU A 554 19.15 8.56 -13.56
CA LEU A 554 20.10 9.55 -14.08
C LEU A 554 19.49 10.95 -14.17
N LEU A 555 18.25 11.05 -14.67
CA LEU A 555 17.52 12.33 -14.68
C LEU A 555 17.30 12.88 -13.27
N ALA A 556 16.98 12.02 -12.29
CA ALA A 556 16.86 12.43 -10.90
C ALA A 556 18.20 12.87 -10.29
N ALA A 557 19.30 12.19 -10.63
CA ALA A 557 20.65 12.54 -10.21
C ALA A 557 21.10 13.88 -10.80
N LEU A 558 20.84 14.14 -12.08
CA LEU A 558 21.06 15.43 -12.74
C LEU A 558 20.23 16.54 -12.07
N GLY A 559 18.96 16.27 -11.78
CA GLY A 559 18.10 17.19 -11.02
C GLY A 559 18.64 17.48 -9.61
N GLY A 560 19.14 16.47 -8.91
CA GLY A 560 19.79 16.61 -7.61
C GLY A 560 21.09 17.40 -7.66
N ALA A 561 21.91 17.20 -8.70
CA ALA A 561 23.12 17.96 -8.95
C ALA A 561 22.82 19.44 -9.27
N ALA A 562 21.77 19.70 -10.07
CA ALA A 562 21.30 21.05 -10.33
C ALA A 562 20.82 21.75 -9.03
N VAL A 563 20.09 21.05 -8.16
CA VAL A 563 19.74 21.55 -6.83
C VAL A 563 20.99 21.82 -6.00
N TRP A 564 21.99 20.94 -6.04
CA TRP A 564 23.25 21.18 -5.33
C TRP A 564 23.97 22.45 -5.82
N ALA A 565 24.05 22.63 -7.14
CA ALA A 565 24.72 23.76 -7.78
C ALA A 565 23.99 25.08 -7.53
N LEU A 566 22.65 25.10 -7.69
CA LEU A 566 21.83 26.31 -7.55
C LEU A 566 21.73 26.82 -6.11
N PHE A 567 21.83 25.94 -5.12
CA PHE A 567 21.65 26.30 -3.71
C PHE A 567 22.94 26.49 -2.91
N GLY A 568 24.13 26.29 -3.50
CA GLY A 568 25.46 26.62 -2.93
C GLY A 568 25.71 26.14 -1.49
N ARG A 569 26.49 25.07 -1.30
CA ARG A 569 26.71 24.39 0.02
C ARG A 569 25.38 24.16 0.76
N PRO A 570 24.50 23.27 0.25
CA PRO A 570 23.24 22.95 0.92
C PRO A 570 23.51 22.56 2.39
N GLY A 571 22.73 23.12 3.32
CA GLY A 571 22.89 22.83 4.74
C GLY A 571 22.99 21.33 5.00
N GLY A 572 23.78 20.90 6.00
CA GLY A 572 24.17 19.49 6.18
C GLY A 572 23.01 18.48 6.19
N ARG A 573 21.81 18.92 6.56
CA ARG A 573 20.56 18.16 6.48
C ARG A 573 20.11 17.86 5.03
N VAL A 574 20.06 18.86 4.16
CA VAL A 574 19.65 18.69 2.75
C VAL A 574 20.65 17.80 2.02
N ARG A 575 21.96 17.99 2.28
CA ARG A 575 23.02 17.11 1.77
C ARG A 575 22.78 15.65 2.15
N ARG A 576 22.53 15.38 3.44
CA ARG A 576 22.22 14.02 3.93
C ARG A 576 21.00 13.44 3.22
N HIS A 577 19.94 14.22 3.05
CA HIS A 577 18.72 13.75 2.39
C HIS A 577 18.93 13.45 0.90
N LEU A 578 19.69 14.27 0.18
CA LEU A 578 20.05 14.00 -1.23
C LEU A 578 20.89 12.74 -1.37
N VAL A 579 21.88 12.54 -0.48
CA VAL A 579 22.69 11.31 -0.45
C VAL A 579 21.83 10.07 -0.20
N ILE A 580 20.85 10.16 0.71
CA ILE A 580 19.90 9.06 0.95
C ILE A 580 19.04 8.81 -0.30
N ALA A 581 18.42 9.86 -0.86
CA ALA A 581 17.49 9.74 -1.98
C ALA A 581 18.16 9.18 -3.25
N LEU A 582 19.40 9.58 -3.55
CA LEU A 582 20.10 9.21 -4.77
C LEU A 582 21.06 8.02 -4.58
N GLY A 583 21.65 7.84 -3.39
CA GLY A 583 22.65 6.79 -3.13
C GLY A 583 22.05 5.45 -2.70
N VAL A 584 20.89 5.45 -2.03
CA VAL A 584 20.23 4.19 -1.62
C VAL A 584 19.73 3.36 -2.81
N PRO A 585 19.09 3.92 -3.85
CA PRO A 585 18.62 3.14 -5.00
C PRO A 585 19.70 2.27 -5.67
N PRO A 586 20.89 2.79 -6.05
CA PRO A 586 21.90 1.97 -6.68
C PRO A 586 22.53 0.95 -5.71
N LEU A 587 22.64 1.29 -4.42
CA LEU A 587 23.16 0.40 -3.39
C LEU A 587 22.22 -0.80 -3.15
N LEU A 588 20.91 -0.54 -3.11
CA LEU A 588 19.89 -1.56 -2.84
C LEU A 588 19.73 -2.56 -3.98
N LEU A 589 20.10 -2.18 -5.20
CA LEU A 589 20.03 -3.03 -6.39
C LEU A 589 21.39 -3.65 -6.77
N LEU A 590 22.39 -3.64 -5.87
CA LEU A 590 23.61 -4.41 -6.08
C LEU A 590 23.31 -5.93 -6.08
N PRO A 591 24.00 -6.73 -6.91
CA PRO A 591 25.08 -6.34 -7.83
C PRO A 591 24.62 -5.86 -9.22
N TRP A 592 23.32 -5.81 -9.50
CA TRP A 592 22.80 -5.46 -10.83
C TRP A 592 23.21 -4.05 -11.29
N THR A 593 23.23 -3.08 -10.38
CA THR A 593 23.71 -1.71 -10.66
C THR A 593 25.18 -1.64 -11.04
N ALA A 594 26.03 -2.53 -10.50
CA ALA A 594 27.42 -2.63 -10.94
C ALA A 594 27.51 -3.10 -12.41
N GLY A 595 26.57 -3.94 -12.85
CA GLY A 595 26.42 -4.34 -14.24
C GLY A 595 26.00 -3.19 -15.17
N LEU A 596 25.19 -2.24 -14.68
CA LEU A 596 24.86 -1.01 -15.42
C LEU A 596 26.06 -0.08 -15.56
N LEU A 597 26.84 0.08 -14.50
CA LEU A 597 28.03 0.94 -14.52
C LEU A 597 29.13 0.40 -15.45
N ARG A 598 29.25 -0.92 -15.59
CA ARG A 598 30.18 -1.55 -16.55
C ARG A 598 29.73 -1.41 -18.00
N HIS A 599 28.43 -1.23 -18.25
CA HIS A 599 27.86 -1.12 -19.59
C HIS A 599 26.89 0.07 -19.67
N PRO A 600 27.40 1.31 -19.78
CA PRO A 600 26.59 2.52 -19.62
C PRO A 600 25.46 2.66 -20.65
N SER A 601 25.57 2.05 -21.83
CA SER A 601 24.49 2.01 -22.82
C SER A 601 23.20 1.39 -22.28
N ARG A 602 23.29 0.49 -21.28
CA ARG A 602 22.12 -0.13 -20.63
C ARG A 602 21.28 0.85 -19.83
N PHE A 603 21.80 2.05 -19.50
CA PHE A 603 20.98 3.07 -18.85
C PHE A 603 19.84 3.58 -19.74
N LEU A 604 19.99 3.45 -21.06
CA LEU A 604 19.01 3.87 -22.05
C LEU A 604 17.92 2.83 -22.33
N LEU A 605 18.00 1.66 -21.70
CA LEU A 605 17.02 0.58 -21.85
C LEU A 605 15.88 0.71 -20.83
N GLU A 606 14.73 0.11 -21.14
CA GLU A 606 13.62 -0.09 -20.20
C GLU A 606 13.24 -1.57 -20.09
N ALA A 607 12.39 -1.93 -19.13
CA ALA A 607 11.84 -3.27 -18.97
C ALA A 607 10.96 -3.68 -20.18
N GLY A 608 11.17 -4.87 -20.72
CA GLY A 608 10.48 -5.42 -21.90
C GLY A 608 11.40 -5.59 -23.12
N LEU A 609 10.87 -5.96 -24.28
CA LEU A 609 11.63 -6.05 -25.52
C LEU A 609 12.00 -4.65 -26.05
N HIS A 610 13.11 -4.55 -26.78
CA HIS A 610 13.57 -3.28 -27.36
C HIS A 610 13.26 -3.22 -28.86
N ALA A 611 11.97 -3.24 -29.19
CA ALA A 611 11.51 -3.19 -30.57
C ALA A 611 11.60 -1.75 -31.15
N PRO A 612 11.93 -1.61 -32.45
CA PRO A 612 11.94 -0.32 -33.13
C PRO A 612 10.54 0.32 -33.12
N ALA A 613 10.47 1.61 -32.81
CA ALA A 613 9.24 2.38 -32.88
C ALA A 613 8.90 2.69 -34.35
N THR A 614 7.67 2.39 -34.77
CA THR A 614 7.17 2.72 -36.11
C THR A 614 5.97 3.67 -36.01
N PRO A 615 6.05 4.90 -36.55
CA PRO A 615 7.24 5.60 -37.06
C PRO A 615 8.17 6.10 -35.92
N PRO A 616 9.47 6.37 -36.19
CA PRO A 616 10.40 6.92 -35.21
C PRO A 616 10.05 8.36 -34.81
N ALA A 617 10.65 8.84 -33.70
CA ALA A 617 10.45 10.21 -33.24
C ALA A 617 10.99 11.23 -34.24
N THR A 618 10.15 12.18 -34.66
CA THR A 618 10.58 13.33 -35.49
C THR A 618 11.06 14.47 -34.60
N ALA A 619 11.89 15.37 -35.13
CA ALA A 619 12.33 16.57 -34.40
C ALA A 619 11.15 17.43 -33.91
N ALA A 620 10.14 17.62 -34.77
CA ALA A 620 8.89 18.29 -34.41
C ALA A 620 8.12 17.53 -33.32
N GLY A 621 8.12 16.19 -33.37
CA GLY A 621 7.53 15.34 -32.35
C GLY A 621 8.20 15.51 -30.98
N LEU A 622 9.53 15.49 -30.91
CA LEU A 622 10.25 15.66 -29.64
C LEU A 622 9.96 17.02 -28.97
N LEU A 623 9.85 18.09 -29.76
CA LEU A 623 9.49 19.43 -29.25
C LEU A 623 8.05 19.50 -28.72
N THR A 624 7.14 18.69 -29.27
CA THR A 624 5.73 18.59 -28.82
C THR A 624 5.48 17.41 -27.91
N LEU A 625 6.54 16.86 -27.29
CA LEU A 625 6.48 15.76 -26.34
C LEU A 625 5.99 14.42 -26.93
N ASN A 626 6.03 14.24 -28.25
CA ASN A 626 5.70 12.99 -28.93
C ASN A 626 6.96 12.12 -29.12
N PRO A 627 7.04 10.93 -28.50
CA PRO A 627 8.16 9.98 -28.64
C PRO A 627 8.14 9.15 -29.94
N GLY A 628 7.14 9.33 -30.81
CA GLY A 628 6.90 8.46 -31.96
C GLY A 628 6.23 7.14 -31.57
N GLY A 629 5.87 6.36 -32.59
CA GLY A 629 5.23 5.06 -32.41
C GLY A 629 3.71 5.07 -32.22
N PRO A 630 3.10 3.89 -32.11
CA PRO A 630 1.66 3.69 -32.07
C PRO A 630 1.00 4.30 -30.83
N GLY A 631 -0.23 4.78 -30.96
CA GLY A 631 -1.00 5.39 -29.86
C GLY A 631 -0.54 6.81 -29.48
N THR A 632 0.38 7.42 -30.24
CA THR A 632 0.78 8.83 -30.07
C THR A 632 -0.04 9.75 -31.00
N PRO A 633 -0.50 10.92 -30.52
CA PRO A 633 -1.24 11.89 -31.33
C PRO A 633 -0.33 12.66 -32.29
N ALA A 634 -0.92 13.29 -33.31
CA ALA A 634 -0.17 14.16 -34.22
C ALA A 634 0.56 15.29 -33.45
N PRO A 635 1.80 15.69 -33.84
CA PRO A 635 2.61 16.64 -33.09
C PRO A 635 1.92 17.97 -32.76
N TRP A 636 1.05 18.48 -33.64
CA TRP A 636 0.36 19.75 -33.46
C TRP A 636 -0.66 19.75 -32.29
N ILE A 637 -1.19 18.58 -31.90
CA ILE A 637 -2.18 18.44 -30.81
C ILE A 637 -1.60 18.91 -29.47
N MET A 638 -0.29 18.72 -29.27
CA MET A 638 0.39 19.10 -28.03
C MET A 638 0.99 20.50 -28.06
N LEU A 639 0.91 21.23 -29.18
CA LEU A 639 1.53 22.55 -29.36
C LEU A 639 0.98 23.61 -28.38
N GLY A 640 -0.26 23.46 -27.92
CA GLY A 640 -0.88 24.37 -26.95
C GLY A 640 -0.12 24.45 -25.62
N LEU A 641 0.52 23.36 -25.18
CA LEU A 641 1.26 23.30 -23.93
C LEU A 641 2.59 24.10 -23.93
N PRO A 642 3.54 23.89 -24.88
CA PRO A 642 4.75 24.69 -24.96
C PRO A 642 4.45 26.16 -25.30
N LEU A 643 3.42 26.46 -26.10
CA LEU A 643 2.99 27.84 -26.36
C LEU A 643 2.51 28.53 -25.06
N ALA A 644 1.65 27.87 -24.27
CA ALA A 644 1.21 28.39 -22.99
C ALA A 644 2.38 28.56 -22.00
N ALA A 645 3.32 27.62 -21.97
CA ALA A 645 4.55 27.75 -21.18
C ALA A 645 5.44 28.92 -21.65
N GLY A 646 5.47 29.20 -22.95
CA GLY A 646 6.21 30.33 -23.53
C GLY A 646 5.61 31.67 -23.09
N CYS A 647 4.28 31.77 -23.11
CA CYS A 647 3.57 32.93 -22.57
C CYS A 647 3.88 33.19 -21.08
N ALA A 648 4.22 32.15 -20.31
CA ALA A 648 4.58 32.27 -18.91
C ALA A 648 5.90 33.03 -18.67
N LEU A 649 6.82 33.09 -19.66
CA LEU A 649 8.10 33.79 -19.53
C LEU A 649 7.93 35.31 -19.34
N TRP A 650 6.85 35.88 -19.88
CA TRP A 650 6.49 37.29 -19.69
C TRP A 650 5.75 37.55 -18.36
N ALA A 651 5.60 36.55 -17.49
CA ALA A 651 5.00 36.70 -16.17
C ALA A 651 6.02 37.19 -15.13
N ARG A 652 5.70 38.33 -14.48
CA ARG A 652 6.48 38.86 -13.34
C ARG A 652 6.26 38.05 -12.06
N SER A 653 5.07 37.46 -11.88
CA SER A 653 4.75 36.60 -10.74
C SER A 653 5.15 35.15 -11.01
N GLY A 654 5.74 34.47 -10.02
CA GLY A 654 6.13 33.07 -10.13
C GLY A 654 7.34 32.78 -11.02
N ARG A 655 8.15 33.81 -11.37
CA ARG A 655 9.30 33.70 -12.29
C ARG A 655 10.26 32.55 -11.96
N ARG A 656 10.51 32.27 -10.67
CA ARG A 656 11.33 31.12 -10.24
C ARG A 656 10.74 29.78 -10.70
N VAL A 657 9.43 29.57 -10.50
CA VAL A 657 8.75 28.33 -10.93
C VAL A 657 8.78 28.18 -12.45
N VAL A 658 8.56 29.29 -13.18
CA VAL A 658 8.60 29.29 -14.65
C VAL A 658 9.99 28.97 -15.16
N LEU A 659 11.05 29.61 -14.64
CA LEU A 659 12.43 29.36 -15.05
C LEU A 659 12.89 27.94 -14.69
N THR A 660 12.60 27.45 -13.48
CA THR A 660 12.89 26.07 -13.10
C THR A 660 12.12 25.07 -13.98
N GLY A 661 10.87 25.37 -14.33
CA GLY A 661 10.06 24.57 -15.25
C GLY A 661 10.66 24.50 -16.65
N TRP A 662 11.10 25.63 -17.20
CA TRP A 662 11.78 25.69 -18.50
C TRP A 662 13.14 25.00 -18.50
N LEU A 663 13.94 25.14 -17.44
CA LEU A 663 15.20 24.43 -17.29
C LEU A 663 14.97 22.91 -17.34
N LEU A 664 13.97 22.42 -16.60
CA LEU A 664 13.61 21.00 -16.61
C LEU A 664 13.07 20.54 -17.97
N ALA A 665 12.26 21.38 -18.64
CA ALA A 665 11.74 21.13 -19.97
C ALA A 665 12.88 20.97 -21.01
N LEU A 666 13.79 21.93 -21.07
CA LEU A 666 14.92 21.93 -21.99
C LEU A 666 15.88 20.78 -21.72
N ALA A 667 16.19 20.51 -20.44
CA ALA A 667 17.03 19.36 -20.07
C ALA A 667 16.38 18.03 -20.48
N GLY A 668 15.08 17.86 -20.26
CA GLY A 668 14.36 16.66 -20.65
C GLY A 668 14.30 16.47 -22.18
N VAL A 669 14.04 17.54 -22.93
CA VAL A 669 14.06 17.52 -24.41
C VAL A 669 15.47 17.22 -24.94
N LEU A 670 16.51 17.81 -24.35
CA LEU A 670 17.90 17.52 -24.75
C LEU A 670 18.24 16.05 -24.54
N VAL A 671 17.90 15.48 -23.37
CA VAL A 671 18.11 14.04 -23.11
C VAL A 671 17.26 13.18 -24.05
N ALA A 672 16.04 13.60 -24.40
CA ALA A 672 15.21 12.90 -25.37
C ALA A 672 15.83 12.89 -26.77
N ILE A 673 16.40 14.01 -27.23
CA ILE A 673 17.12 14.11 -28.50
C ILE A 673 18.35 13.19 -28.49
N LEU A 674 19.16 13.25 -27.44
CA LEU A 674 20.35 12.41 -27.30
C LEU A 674 19.99 10.92 -27.27
N ALA A 675 18.95 10.53 -26.51
CA ALA A 675 18.48 9.15 -26.45
C ALA A 675 17.97 8.67 -27.83
N SER A 676 17.16 9.49 -28.51
CA SER A 676 16.61 9.14 -29.83
C SER A 676 17.69 9.07 -30.92
N ALA A 677 18.85 9.71 -30.74
CA ALA A 677 19.96 9.65 -31.68
C ALA A 677 20.87 8.42 -31.47
N MET A 678 20.82 7.79 -30.29
CA MET A 678 21.68 6.64 -29.97
C MET A 678 20.96 5.32 -30.24
N THR A 679 21.57 4.46 -31.05
CA THR A 679 21.12 3.08 -31.23
C THR A 679 21.67 2.20 -30.12
N VAL A 680 20.78 1.45 -29.47
CA VAL A 680 21.13 0.58 -28.34
C VAL A 680 20.70 -0.84 -28.65
N THR A 681 21.55 -1.79 -28.27
CA THR A 681 21.28 -3.22 -28.44
C THR A 681 20.77 -3.83 -27.14
N LYS A 682 19.75 -4.69 -27.24
CA LYS A 682 19.21 -5.48 -26.13
C LYS A 682 18.93 -6.89 -26.61
N GLY A 683 19.77 -7.83 -26.20
CA GLY A 683 19.75 -9.17 -26.77
C GLY A 683 20.00 -9.10 -28.28
N ALA A 684 19.05 -9.60 -29.06
CA ALA A 684 19.06 -9.61 -30.52
C ALA A 684 18.62 -8.28 -31.17
N ASP A 685 17.86 -7.46 -30.43
CA ASP A 685 17.20 -6.29 -30.97
C ASP A 685 18.15 -5.08 -30.93
N ALA A 686 18.18 -4.31 -32.02
CA ALA A 686 18.91 -3.06 -32.13
C ALA A 686 17.95 -1.95 -32.59
N ALA A 687 17.74 -0.93 -31.76
CA ALA A 687 16.86 0.18 -32.10
C ALA A 687 17.30 1.48 -31.39
N PRO A 688 16.89 2.66 -31.89
CA PRO A 688 17.06 3.92 -31.17
C PRO A 688 16.48 3.85 -29.76
N ALA A 689 17.12 4.50 -28.77
CA ALA A 689 16.60 4.49 -27.41
C ALA A 689 15.27 5.24 -27.32
N TRP A 690 14.35 4.71 -26.51
CA TRP A 690 13.02 5.28 -26.34
C TRP A 690 13.09 6.59 -25.53
N PRO A 691 12.65 7.74 -26.08
CA PRO A 691 12.78 9.03 -25.41
C PRO A 691 11.69 9.32 -24.37
N GLY A 692 10.70 8.43 -24.20
CA GLY A 692 9.46 8.72 -23.47
C GLY A 692 9.64 9.19 -22.03
N VAL A 693 10.56 8.61 -21.28
CA VAL A 693 10.83 9.00 -19.87
C VAL A 693 11.45 10.40 -19.78
N ALA A 694 12.34 10.77 -20.71
CA ALA A 694 12.91 12.10 -20.78
C ALA A 694 11.84 13.14 -21.17
N LEU A 695 10.92 12.79 -22.08
CA LEU A 695 9.77 13.62 -22.43
C LEU A 695 8.75 13.77 -21.29
N LEU A 696 8.53 12.73 -20.46
CA LEU A 696 7.72 12.86 -19.24
C LEU A 696 8.34 13.87 -18.27
N ALA A 697 9.66 13.85 -18.08
CA ALA A 697 10.35 14.85 -17.26
C ALA A 697 10.21 16.26 -17.87
N ALA A 698 10.35 16.40 -19.19
CA ALA A 698 10.17 17.67 -19.87
C ALA A 698 8.74 18.21 -19.72
N ALA A 699 7.74 17.33 -19.85
CA ALA A 699 6.33 17.67 -19.74
C ALA A 699 5.96 18.20 -18.35
N VAL A 700 6.56 17.65 -17.28
CA VAL A 700 6.38 18.17 -15.91
C VAL A 700 6.87 19.62 -15.82
N GLY A 701 8.00 19.94 -16.45
CA GLY A 701 8.54 21.29 -16.52
C GLY A 701 7.62 22.26 -17.27
N LEU A 702 7.15 21.86 -18.46
CA LEU A 702 6.22 22.67 -19.27
C LEU A 702 4.87 22.86 -18.57
N LEU A 703 4.31 21.82 -17.93
CA LEU A 703 3.07 21.91 -17.17
C LEU A 703 3.20 22.87 -15.98
N ALA A 704 4.34 22.85 -15.28
CA ALA A 704 4.59 23.79 -14.18
C ALA A 704 4.63 25.25 -14.69
N ALA A 705 5.29 25.51 -15.82
CA ALA A 705 5.32 26.83 -16.45
C ALA A 705 3.94 27.25 -16.99
N ALA A 706 3.27 26.39 -17.74
CA ALA A 706 1.93 26.65 -18.30
C ALA A 706 0.88 26.94 -17.21
N THR A 707 0.97 26.26 -16.06
CA THR A 707 0.10 26.55 -14.91
C THR A 707 0.21 28.01 -14.45
N ALA A 708 1.42 28.59 -14.48
CA ALA A 708 1.62 30.00 -14.14
C ALA A 708 0.95 30.94 -15.17
N ALA A 709 1.04 30.61 -16.47
CA ALA A 709 0.36 31.35 -17.53
C ALA A 709 -1.17 31.28 -17.40
N VAL A 710 -1.73 30.10 -17.16
CA VAL A 710 -3.19 29.91 -17.02
C VAL A 710 -3.72 30.71 -15.83
N ARG A 711 -3.02 30.70 -14.69
CA ARG A 711 -3.42 31.50 -13.52
C ARG A 711 -3.42 32.99 -13.79
N ARG A 712 -2.54 33.48 -14.66
CA ARG A 712 -2.54 34.86 -15.11
C ARG A 712 -3.69 35.14 -16.08
N ALA A 713 -3.90 34.26 -17.06
CA ALA A 713 -4.98 34.38 -18.03
C ALA A 713 -6.35 34.47 -17.35
N LEU A 714 -6.60 33.66 -16.31
CA LEU A 714 -7.83 33.69 -15.51
C LEU A 714 -8.06 35.02 -14.75
N ARG A 715 -7.06 35.90 -14.66
CA ARG A 715 -7.14 37.21 -13.98
C ARG A 715 -7.17 38.39 -14.95
N THR A 716 -7.18 38.17 -16.26
CA THR A 716 -7.05 39.23 -17.27
C THR A 716 -8.06 39.03 -18.40
N HIS A 717 -8.91 40.01 -18.68
CA HIS A 717 -9.96 39.96 -19.71
C HIS A 717 -9.46 40.33 -21.13
N ARG A 718 -8.37 39.73 -21.60
CA ARG A 718 -7.81 40.01 -22.94
C ARG A 718 -8.00 38.83 -23.89
N LEU A 719 -8.12 39.10 -25.19
CA LEU A 719 -8.18 38.08 -26.26
C LEU A 719 -7.04 37.04 -26.15
N VAL A 720 -5.83 37.50 -25.79
CA VAL A 720 -4.67 36.63 -25.56
C VAL A 720 -4.92 35.61 -24.43
N ALA A 721 -5.63 36.00 -23.37
CA ALA A 721 -5.99 35.09 -22.28
C ALA A 721 -7.00 34.03 -22.73
N ALA A 722 -7.98 34.41 -23.57
CA ALA A 722 -8.95 33.48 -24.14
C ALA A 722 -8.30 32.46 -25.07
N LEU A 723 -7.36 32.90 -25.92
CA LEU A 723 -6.59 32.01 -26.81
C LEU A 723 -5.73 31.01 -26.02
N ILE A 724 -5.04 31.48 -24.96
CA ILE A 724 -4.27 30.61 -24.06
C ILE A 724 -5.20 29.59 -23.40
N LEU A 725 -6.36 30.01 -22.87
CA LEU A 725 -7.30 29.11 -22.21
C LEU A 725 -7.86 28.07 -23.19
N ALA A 726 -8.22 28.48 -24.40
CA ALA A 726 -8.72 27.61 -25.45
C ALA A 726 -7.68 26.54 -25.84
N ALA A 727 -6.42 26.94 -26.10
CA ALA A 727 -5.34 26.02 -26.42
C ALA A 727 -5.04 25.04 -25.28
N VAL A 728 -5.10 25.52 -24.05
CA VAL A 728 -4.83 24.75 -22.83
C VAL A 728 -5.94 23.71 -22.56
N VAL A 729 -7.21 24.08 -22.75
CA VAL A 729 -8.36 23.19 -22.56
C VAL A 729 -8.49 22.19 -23.70
N SER A 730 -8.20 22.59 -24.93
CA SER A 730 -8.28 21.71 -26.10
C SER A 730 -7.22 20.60 -26.07
N THR A 731 -6.03 20.86 -25.53
CA THR A 731 -4.90 19.91 -25.50
C THR A 731 -5.29 18.52 -24.94
N PRO A 732 -5.77 18.37 -23.70
CA PRO A 732 -6.16 17.05 -23.17
C PRO A 732 -7.37 16.44 -23.89
N LEU A 733 -8.32 17.25 -24.38
CA LEU A 733 -9.50 16.76 -25.10
C LEU A 733 -9.14 16.17 -26.46
N LEU A 734 -8.31 16.88 -27.23
CA LEU A 734 -7.80 16.44 -28.53
C LEU A 734 -6.89 15.22 -28.38
N ALA A 735 -6.06 15.18 -27.34
CA ALA A 735 -5.23 14.02 -27.03
C ALA A 735 -6.07 12.77 -26.70
N ALA A 736 -7.12 12.93 -25.88
CA ALA A 736 -8.06 11.85 -25.59
C ALA A 736 -8.79 11.37 -26.85
N ALA A 737 -9.32 12.29 -27.67
CA ALA A 737 -10.01 11.95 -28.91
C ALA A 737 -9.10 11.22 -29.90
N SER A 738 -7.87 11.72 -30.08
CA SER A 738 -6.87 11.08 -30.94
C SER A 738 -6.48 9.69 -30.44
N TRP A 739 -6.33 9.50 -29.13
CA TRP A 739 -6.01 8.19 -28.56
C TRP A 739 -7.20 7.21 -28.67
N ILE A 740 -8.44 7.68 -28.51
CA ILE A 740 -9.63 6.83 -28.74
C ILE A 740 -9.71 6.35 -30.20
N GLY A 741 -9.28 7.18 -31.15
CA GLY A 741 -9.19 6.84 -32.57
C GLY A 741 -8.06 5.85 -32.86
N ASN A 742 -6.82 6.21 -32.50
CA ASN A 742 -5.60 5.55 -32.97
C ASN A 742 -5.03 4.52 -31.98
N GLY A 743 -5.54 4.45 -30.75
CA GLY A 743 -5.06 3.52 -29.72
C GLY A 743 -5.21 2.04 -30.14
N ARG A 744 -6.11 1.75 -31.08
CA ARG A 744 -6.33 0.40 -31.62
C ARG A 744 -5.25 -0.09 -32.56
N ASP A 745 -4.41 0.78 -33.09
CA ASP A 745 -3.46 0.42 -34.13
C ASP A 745 -2.10 -0.05 -33.56
N GLY A 746 -2.00 -0.16 -32.24
CA GLY A 746 -0.79 -0.61 -31.55
C GLY A 746 -0.54 -2.12 -31.60
N PRO A 747 0.73 -2.56 -31.50
CA PRO A 747 1.16 -3.95 -31.56
C PRO A 747 0.82 -4.76 -30.29
N LEU A 748 0.35 -4.11 -29.23
CA LEU A 748 -0.14 -4.80 -28.04
C LEU A 748 -1.40 -5.59 -28.41
N GLY A 749 -1.52 -6.83 -27.95
CA GLY A 749 -2.65 -7.69 -28.23
C GLY A 749 -2.86 -8.74 -27.13
N ARG A 750 -3.81 -9.66 -27.39
CA ARG A 750 -3.96 -10.87 -26.59
C ARG A 750 -3.05 -11.93 -27.17
N VAL A 751 -2.29 -12.60 -26.33
CA VAL A 751 -1.44 -13.72 -26.74
C VAL A 751 -1.99 -15.00 -26.13
N ASP A 752 -2.20 -16.00 -26.97
CA ASP A 752 -2.49 -17.36 -26.54
C ASP A 752 -1.16 -18.08 -26.23
N PRO A 753 -0.91 -18.49 -24.98
CA PRO A 753 0.30 -19.22 -24.62
C PRO A 753 0.45 -20.57 -25.35
N ASP A 754 -0.65 -21.15 -25.87
CA ASP A 754 -0.66 -22.43 -26.59
C ASP A 754 -0.41 -22.28 -28.10
N ALA A 755 -0.14 -21.07 -28.59
CA ALA A 755 0.08 -20.80 -30.02
C ALA A 755 1.41 -21.37 -30.57
N PHE A 756 2.35 -21.78 -29.70
CA PHE A 756 3.62 -22.35 -30.13
C PHE A 756 3.58 -23.88 -30.19
N PRO A 757 4.15 -24.51 -31.23
CA PRO A 757 4.09 -25.96 -31.37
C PRO A 757 4.74 -26.72 -30.20
N ALA A 758 4.01 -27.70 -29.65
CA ALA A 758 4.46 -28.48 -28.49
C ALA A 758 5.80 -29.22 -28.71
N TYR A 759 6.15 -29.56 -29.96
CA TYR A 759 7.39 -30.25 -30.29
C TYR A 759 8.66 -29.41 -30.03
N LEU A 760 8.53 -28.09 -29.82
CA LEU A 760 9.65 -27.23 -29.43
C LEU A 760 10.06 -27.42 -27.96
N ASN A 761 9.27 -28.16 -27.17
CA ASN A 761 9.54 -28.52 -25.79
C ASN A 761 9.78 -30.05 -25.67
N GLY A 762 11.04 -30.48 -25.75
CA GLY A 762 11.44 -31.88 -25.52
C GLY A 762 12.02 -32.12 -24.11
N PRO A 763 11.98 -33.36 -23.58
CA PRO A 763 12.60 -33.71 -22.29
C PRO A 763 14.12 -33.53 -22.26
N GLU A 764 14.77 -33.49 -23.41
CA GLU A 764 16.20 -33.18 -23.61
C GLU A 764 16.50 -31.68 -23.51
N GLY A 765 15.46 -30.84 -23.48
CA GLY A 765 15.56 -29.37 -23.39
C GLY A 765 16.27 -28.71 -24.57
N PRO A 766 15.85 -28.97 -25.82
CA PRO A 766 16.45 -28.35 -27.00
C PRO A 766 16.22 -26.83 -27.05
N ARG A 767 17.14 -26.13 -27.73
CA ARG A 767 17.02 -24.69 -28.02
C ARG A 767 16.47 -24.48 -29.44
N THR A 768 15.78 -23.37 -29.62
CA THR A 768 15.26 -22.92 -30.91
C THR A 768 15.95 -21.61 -31.30
N LEU A 769 16.55 -21.54 -32.49
CA LEU A 769 17.19 -20.35 -33.02
C LEU A 769 16.22 -19.62 -33.95
N ALA A 770 15.65 -18.51 -33.50
CA ALA A 770 14.81 -17.64 -34.31
C ALA A 770 15.68 -16.63 -35.08
N LEU A 771 15.62 -16.64 -36.40
CA LEU A 771 16.40 -15.76 -37.29
C LEU A 771 15.49 -14.69 -37.92
N ARG A 772 16.06 -13.51 -38.15
CA ARG A 772 15.43 -12.39 -38.84
C ARG A 772 16.48 -11.60 -39.62
N GLN A 773 16.18 -11.24 -40.87
CA GLN A 773 17.03 -10.36 -41.66
C GLN A 773 16.48 -8.94 -41.61
N ASP A 774 17.29 -7.98 -41.19
CA ASP A 774 16.95 -6.56 -41.32
C ASP A 774 17.00 -6.13 -42.80
N PRO A 775 16.26 -5.06 -43.17
CA PRO A 775 16.28 -4.53 -44.55
C PRO A 775 17.68 -4.19 -45.07
N ASP A 776 18.62 -3.87 -44.18
CA ASP A 776 20.03 -3.58 -44.48
C ASP A 776 20.86 -4.85 -44.75
N GLY A 777 20.23 -6.03 -44.83
CA GLY A 777 20.87 -7.32 -45.08
C GLY A 777 21.49 -7.98 -43.84
N ARG A 778 21.50 -7.29 -42.68
CA ARG A 778 22.04 -7.80 -41.42
C ARG A 778 21.15 -8.90 -40.83
N VAL A 779 21.76 -10.00 -40.41
CA VAL A 779 21.03 -11.12 -39.77
C VAL A 779 21.09 -10.95 -38.25
N THR A 780 19.92 -11.00 -37.61
CA THR A 780 19.73 -10.99 -36.17
C THR A 780 19.13 -12.33 -35.73
N TYR A 781 19.45 -12.77 -34.51
CA TYR A 781 18.96 -14.04 -33.99
C TYR A 781 18.55 -13.94 -32.52
N THR A 782 17.51 -14.67 -32.15
CA THR A 782 17.08 -14.88 -30.77
C THR A 782 17.10 -16.37 -30.46
N VAL A 783 17.79 -16.76 -29.39
CA VAL A 783 17.77 -18.14 -28.91
C VAL A 783 16.63 -18.28 -27.90
N LEU A 784 15.67 -19.15 -28.19
CA LEU A 784 14.53 -19.46 -27.35
C LEU A 784 14.76 -20.81 -26.67
N ARG A 785 14.42 -20.90 -25.39
CA ARG A 785 14.39 -22.16 -24.63
C ARG A 785 12.93 -22.52 -24.35
N GLY A 786 12.42 -23.43 -25.16
CA GLY A 786 11.04 -23.86 -25.12
C GLY A 786 10.05 -22.95 -25.85
N ALA A 787 8.76 -23.09 -25.51
CA ALA A 787 7.65 -22.59 -26.32
C ALA A 787 7.39 -21.07 -26.22
N ALA A 788 7.68 -20.39 -25.11
CA ALA A 788 7.28 -18.98 -24.94
C ALA A 788 8.40 -18.12 -24.32
N PRO A 789 8.57 -16.86 -24.78
CA PRO A 789 9.52 -15.92 -24.18
C PRO A 789 9.13 -15.58 -22.75
N VAL A 790 10.11 -15.53 -21.84
CA VAL A 790 9.89 -15.22 -20.42
C VAL A 790 10.25 -13.75 -20.13
N LEU A 791 9.50 -13.09 -19.26
CA LEU A 791 9.82 -11.74 -18.80
C LEU A 791 11.22 -11.69 -18.17
N GLY A 792 12.04 -10.70 -18.54
CA GLY A 792 13.37 -10.53 -17.96
C GLY A 792 14.49 -11.27 -18.70
N GLU A 793 14.13 -12.16 -19.63
CA GLU A 793 15.10 -12.93 -20.42
C GLU A 793 15.92 -12.02 -21.33
N ALA A 794 15.29 -11.07 -22.03
CA ALA A 794 15.96 -10.16 -22.97
C ALA A 794 16.95 -9.19 -22.30
N GLU A 795 16.75 -8.90 -21.01
CA GLU A 795 17.63 -8.09 -20.18
C GLU A 795 18.82 -8.86 -19.60
N THR A 796 18.74 -10.20 -19.60
CA THR A 796 19.76 -11.04 -18.98
C THR A 796 20.88 -11.27 -20.00
N PRO A 797 22.10 -10.74 -19.78
CA PRO A 797 23.16 -10.82 -20.77
C PRO A 797 23.65 -12.26 -20.95
N ALA A 798 23.80 -12.70 -22.20
CA ALA A 798 24.46 -13.96 -22.52
C ALA A 798 25.97 -13.89 -22.25
N ASP A 799 26.59 -15.05 -22.02
CA ASP A 799 28.06 -15.17 -21.95
C ASP A 799 28.73 -14.74 -23.26
N ASP A 800 29.81 -13.97 -23.16
CA ASP A 800 30.50 -13.39 -24.31
C ASP A 800 31.16 -14.42 -25.23
N ARG A 801 31.66 -15.55 -24.68
CA ARG A 801 32.29 -16.61 -25.49
C ARG A 801 31.22 -17.38 -26.25
N ALA A 802 30.13 -17.75 -25.57
CA ALA A 802 28.98 -18.41 -26.18
C ALA A 802 28.36 -17.55 -27.29
N ARG A 803 28.16 -16.24 -27.02
CA ARG A 803 27.60 -15.28 -27.98
C ARG A 803 28.49 -15.12 -29.22
N ARG A 804 29.80 -14.91 -29.06
CA ARG A 804 30.73 -14.81 -30.21
C ARG A 804 30.78 -16.08 -31.08
N ARG A 805 30.50 -17.25 -30.51
CA ARG A 805 30.40 -18.51 -31.25
C ARG A 805 29.07 -18.58 -32.00
N MET A 806 27.95 -18.26 -31.34
CA MET A 806 26.63 -18.23 -31.98
C MET A 806 26.56 -17.16 -33.09
N ASP A 807 27.16 -15.98 -32.90
CA ASP A 807 27.24 -14.92 -33.91
C ASP A 807 27.92 -15.45 -35.20
N ARG A 808 28.97 -16.26 -35.07
CA ARG A 808 29.66 -16.90 -36.21
C ARG A 808 28.80 -17.96 -36.89
N LEU A 809 28.09 -18.80 -36.13
CA LEU A 809 27.21 -19.85 -36.67
C LEU A 809 25.98 -19.26 -37.36
N ALA A 810 25.34 -18.24 -36.77
CA ALA A 810 24.21 -17.56 -37.39
C ALA A 810 24.61 -16.84 -38.69
N ALA A 811 25.81 -16.23 -38.71
CA ALA A 811 26.35 -15.61 -39.93
C ALA A 811 26.69 -16.64 -41.01
N ALA A 812 27.26 -17.80 -40.64
CA ALA A 812 27.57 -18.88 -41.58
C ALA A 812 26.30 -19.47 -42.21
N LEU A 813 25.27 -19.73 -41.37
CA LEU A 813 23.98 -20.26 -41.80
C LEU A 813 23.24 -19.30 -42.76
N ALA A 814 23.30 -17.99 -42.49
CA ALA A 814 22.71 -16.99 -43.38
C ALA A 814 23.50 -16.77 -44.68
N GLY A 815 24.80 -17.06 -44.67
CA GLY A 815 25.69 -16.92 -45.82
C GLY A 815 25.72 -18.13 -46.76
N ALA A 816 24.93 -19.17 -46.51
CA ALA A 816 24.88 -20.41 -47.30
C ALA A 816 26.26 -21.07 -47.52
N ARG A 817 27.19 -20.94 -46.55
CA ARG A 817 28.53 -21.51 -46.70
C ARG A 817 28.46 -23.03 -46.47
N PRO A 818 29.02 -23.87 -47.35
CA PRO A 818 29.14 -25.30 -47.08
C PRO A 818 30.13 -25.54 -45.93
N GLY A 819 29.68 -26.21 -44.87
CA GLY A 819 30.45 -26.54 -43.66
C GLY A 819 29.69 -27.51 -42.74
N ASP A 820 30.34 -27.99 -41.66
CA ASP A 820 29.74 -28.83 -40.59
C ASP A 820 29.03 -27.95 -39.52
N ASP A 821 28.22 -27.00 -40.00
CA ASP A 821 27.56 -26.01 -39.16
C ASP A 821 26.44 -26.64 -38.30
N GLY A 822 25.88 -27.76 -38.74
CA GLY A 822 24.80 -28.51 -38.12
C GLY A 822 25.26 -29.20 -36.84
N THR A 823 26.43 -29.85 -36.87
CA THR A 823 27.05 -30.42 -35.66
C THR A 823 27.43 -29.30 -34.69
N ALA A 824 27.94 -28.17 -35.19
CA ALA A 824 28.28 -27.03 -34.35
C ALA A 824 27.05 -26.38 -33.70
N LEU A 825 25.92 -26.26 -34.42
CA LEU A 825 24.63 -25.79 -33.89
C LEU A 825 24.05 -26.79 -32.86
N ALA A 826 24.13 -28.09 -33.14
CA ALA A 826 23.70 -29.12 -32.21
C ALA A 826 24.51 -29.10 -30.91
N ARG A 827 25.83 -28.89 -30.98
CA ARG A 827 26.69 -28.68 -29.79
C ARG A 827 26.41 -27.38 -29.05
N MET A 828 25.78 -26.40 -29.69
CA MET A 828 25.19 -25.23 -29.00
C MET A 828 23.83 -25.54 -28.36
N GLY A 829 23.35 -26.78 -28.45
CA GLY A 829 22.05 -27.23 -27.96
C GLY A 829 20.87 -26.82 -28.87
N VAL A 830 21.13 -26.36 -30.10
CA VAL A 830 20.09 -25.90 -31.04
C VAL A 830 19.59 -27.08 -31.85
N GLN A 831 18.31 -27.44 -31.68
CA GLN A 831 17.65 -28.50 -32.45
C GLN A 831 16.76 -27.93 -33.57
N TYR A 832 16.25 -26.72 -33.37
CA TYR A 832 15.28 -26.10 -34.26
C TYR A 832 15.76 -24.71 -34.70
N VAL A 833 15.54 -24.37 -35.97
CA VAL A 833 15.71 -23.02 -36.53
C VAL A 833 14.34 -22.52 -36.96
N MET A 834 14.01 -21.27 -36.66
CA MET A 834 12.71 -20.68 -36.97
C MET A 834 12.86 -19.33 -37.64
N VAL A 835 12.01 -19.03 -38.62
CA VAL A 835 11.89 -17.70 -39.25
C VAL A 835 10.44 -17.25 -39.17
N ARG A 836 10.19 -16.01 -38.77
CA ARG A 836 8.84 -15.41 -38.76
C ARG A 836 8.51 -14.81 -40.11
N TYR A 837 7.25 -14.88 -40.51
CA TYR A 837 6.74 -14.36 -41.79
C TYR A 837 7.56 -14.83 -43.00
N PRO A 838 7.64 -16.16 -43.25
CA PRO A 838 8.54 -16.74 -44.25
C PRO A 838 8.28 -16.24 -45.68
N GLY A 839 7.09 -15.71 -45.99
CA GLY A 839 6.79 -15.10 -47.29
C GLY A 839 7.46 -13.74 -47.53
N ARG A 840 8.01 -13.10 -46.51
CA ARG A 840 8.67 -11.78 -46.59
C ARG A 840 10.18 -11.82 -46.31
N GLU A 841 10.68 -12.94 -45.79
CA GLU A 841 12.07 -13.09 -45.35
C GLU A 841 12.91 -13.84 -46.40
N PRO A 842 13.96 -13.21 -46.97
CA PRO A 842 14.84 -13.82 -47.97
C PRO A 842 15.58 -15.06 -47.44
N LEU A 843 15.87 -15.08 -46.13
CA LEU A 843 16.49 -16.21 -45.42
C LEU A 843 15.77 -17.54 -45.64
N THR A 844 14.46 -17.52 -45.90
CA THR A 844 13.66 -18.74 -46.07
C THR A 844 14.19 -19.63 -47.20
N ALA A 845 14.60 -19.04 -48.33
CA ALA A 845 15.14 -19.79 -49.47
C ALA A 845 16.55 -20.34 -49.18
N VAL A 846 17.36 -19.58 -48.44
CA VAL A 846 18.71 -19.99 -48.02
C VAL A 846 18.63 -21.20 -47.10
N LEU A 847 17.74 -21.18 -46.11
CA LEU A 847 17.55 -22.28 -45.16
C LEU A 847 16.96 -23.54 -45.81
N ASP A 848 16.16 -23.38 -46.89
CA ASP A 848 15.66 -24.53 -47.65
C ASP A 848 16.74 -25.24 -48.46
N ALA A 849 17.78 -24.53 -48.87
CA ALA A 849 18.91 -25.08 -49.62
C ALA A 849 20.01 -25.68 -48.71
N ALA A 850 19.94 -25.48 -47.39
CA ALA A 850 20.95 -25.94 -46.45
C ALA A 850 20.83 -27.46 -46.21
N PRO A 851 21.88 -28.27 -46.51
CA PRO A 851 21.80 -29.73 -46.43
C PRO A 851 21.64 -30.25 -44.98
N GLU A 852 22.05 -29.46 -43.99
CA GLU A 852 22.04 -29.83 -42.57
C GLU A 852 20.68 -29.57 -41.88
N LEU A 853 19.73 -28.98 -42.60
CA LEU A 853 18.41 -28.61 -42.11
C LEU A 853 17.31 -29.40 -42.82
N THR A 854 16.32 -29.86 -42.06
CA THR A 854 15.09 -30.47 -42.60
C THR A 854 13.89 -29.61 -42.24
N ARG A 855 13.15 -29.11 -43.24
CA ARG A 855 11.95 -28.31 -42.99
C ARG A 855 10.87 -29.17 -42.30
N LEU A 856 10.34 -28.68 -41.17
CA LEU A 856 9.28 -29.32 -40.40
C LEU A 856 7.89 -28.76 -40.72
N SER A 857 7.78 -27.43 -40.79
CA SER A 857 6.49 -26.76 -40.98
C SER A 857 6.66 -25.41 -41.66
N ARG A 858 5.65 -25.00 -42.44
CA ARG A 858 5.53 -23.66 -43.02
C ARG A 858 4.10 -23.17 -42.87
N THR A 859 3.92 -22.08 -42.14
CA THR A 859 2.66 -21.35 -42.02
C THR A 859 2.83 -19.94 -42.61
N THR A 860 1.76 -19.15 -42.60
CA THR A 860 1.82 -17.72 -42.95
C THR A 860 2.61 -16.91 -41.92
N GLU A 861 2.69 -17.36 -40.67
CA GLU A 861 3.33 -16.64 -39.56
C GLU A 861 4.74 -17.11 -39.26
N PHE A 862 5.07 -18.38 -39.49
CA PHE A 862 6.41 -18.92 -39.23
C PHE A 862 6.77 -20.11 -40.12
N ALA A 863 8.05 -20.32 -40.34
CA ALA A 863 8.62 -21.57 -40.86
C ALA A 863 9.63 -22.12 -39.85
N ALA A 864 9.70 -23.44 -39.73
CA ALA A 864 10.60 -24.12 -38.80
C ALA A 864 11.35 -25.26 -39.50
N TRP A 865 12.64 -25.39 -39.16
CA TRP A 865 13.55 -26.42 -39.64
C TRP A 865 14.15 -27.16 -38.44
N ARG A 866 14.45 -28.45 -38.61
CA ARG A 866 15.17 -29.29 -37.66
C ARG A 866 16.62 -29.45 -38.11
N VAL A 867 17.54 -29.24 -37.19
CA VAL A 867 18.97 -29.56 -37.36
C VAL A 867 19.13 -31.09 -37.38
N GLN A 868 19.85 -31.65 -38.36
CA GLN A 868 19.95 -33.11 -38.52
C GLN A 868 20.60 -33.83 -37.32
N PRO A 869 21.77 -33.41 -36.79
CA PRO A 869 22.29 -33.98 -35.56
C PRO A 869 21.36 -33.72 -34.36
N PRO A 870 21.16 -34.71 -33.47
CA PRO A 870 20.33 -34.52 -32.29
C PRO A 870 21.02 -33.59 -31.29
N ALA A 871 20.23 -32.72 -30.66
CA ALA A 871 20.69 -31.69 -29.75
C ALA A 871 19.84 -31.62 -28.48
N GLY A 872 20.48 -31.29 -27.37
CA GLY A 872 19.82 -31.10 -26.08
C GLY A 872 20.67 -30.26 -25.14
N ARG A 873 20.17 -30.02 -23.93
CA ARG A 873 20.93 -29.31 -22.89
C ARG A 873 22.15 -30.11 -22.44
N ARG A 874 22.00 -31.42 -22.30
CA ARG A 874 23.07 -32.37 -21.95
C ARG A 874 23.28 -33.32 -23.13
N MET A 875 24.53 -33.52 -23.52
CA MET A 875 24.88 -34.38 -24.64
C MET A 875 26.10 -35.22 -24.27
N LEU A 876 26.05 -36.50 -24.59
CA LEU A 876 27.21 -37.39 -24.53
C LEU A 876 27.91 -37.36 -25.88
N LEU A 877 29.19 -37.00 -25.88
CA LEU A 877 30.04 -36.95 -27.07
C LEU A 877 30.91 -38.20 -27.12
N ASP A 878 30.74 -38.99 -28.18
CA ASP A 878 31.55 -40.17 -28.52
C ASP A 878 32.13 -39.99 -29.92
N GLY A 879 33.31 -39.34 -30.01
CA GLY A 879 33.87 -38.89 -31.28
C GLY A 879 32.96 -37.88 -31.99
N ALA A 880 32.43 -38.27 -33.16
CA ALA A 880 31.47 -37.48 -33.94
C ALA A 880 30.00 -37.74 -33.53
N ALA A 881 29.72 -38.83 -32.81
CA ALA A 881 28.37 -39.16 -32.39
C ALA A 881 27.94 -38.31 -31.19
N VAL A 882 26.72 -37.76 -31.27
CA VAL A 882 26.09 -36.96 -30.22
C VAL A 882 24.85 -37.68 -29.74
N THR A 883 24.76 -37.95 -28.43
CA THR A 883 23.56 -38.54 -27.81
C THR A 883 22.97 -37.57 -26.78
N PRO A 884 21.78 -36.99 -27.00
CA PRO A 884 21.16 -36.11 -26.03
C PRO A 884 20.70 -36.91 -24.80
N LEU A 885 20.79 -36.30 -23.63
CA LEU A 885 20.35 -36.85 -22.35
C LEU A 885 19.24 -35.96 -21.76
N PRO A 886 18.43 -36.49 -20.81
CA PRO A 886 17.42 -35.69 -20.11
C PRO A 886 17.98 -34.37 -19.55
N ALA A 887 17.26 -33.28 -19.76
CA ALA A 887 17.74 -31.93 -19.42
C ALA A 887 17.96 -31.72 -17.92
N HIS A 888 17.19 -32.39 -17.06
CA HIS A 888 17.19 -32.21 -15.60
C HIS A 888 17.23 -33.54 -14.84
N GLY A 889 17.71 -33.52 -13.59
CA GLY A 889 17.77 -34.69 -12.70
C GLY A 889 18.97 -35.62 -12.96
N PRO A 890 19.17 -36.63 -12.09
CA PRO A 890 20.25 -37.59 -12.23
C PRO A 890 20.05 -38.48 -13.45
N VAL A 891 21.11 -38.72 -14.22
CA VAL A 891 21.07 -39.54 -15.44
C VAL A 891 22.06 -40.69 -15.31
N ARG A 892 21.60 -41.92 -15.61
CA ARG A 892 22.47 -43.09 -15.67
C ARG A 892 23.11 -43.17 -17.06
N ILE A 893 24.44 -43.12 -17.10
CA ILE A 893 25.24 -43.25 -18.32
C ILE A 893 25.74 -44.70 -18.40
N PRO A 894 25.46 -45.43 -19.50
CA PRO A 894 25.89 -46.82 -19.64
C PRO A 894 27.42 -46.93 -19.86
N PRO A 895 28.03 -48.08 -19.52
CA PRO A 895 29.44 -48.34 -19.79
C PRO A 895 29.80 -48.18 -21.26
N GLY A 896 31.07 -47.87 -21.56
CA GLY A 896 31.66 -47.95 -22.89
C GLY A 896 32.96 -47.17 -23.02
N GLY A 897 33.26 -46.61 -24.20
CA GLY A 897 34.53 -45.90 -24.45
C GLY A 897 34.72 -44.62 -23.61
N PRO A 898 35.92 -44.00 -23.64
CA PRO A 898 36.15 -42.70 -23.04
C PRO A 898 35.31 -41.64 -23.76
N ARG A 899 34.34 -41.05 -23.05
CA ARG A 899 33.38 -40.08 -23.59
C ARG A 899 33.41 -38.79 -22.80
N THR A 900 32.95 -37.71 -23.43
CA THR A 900 32.81 -36.41 -22.76
C THR A 900 31.33 -36.05 -22.67
N LEU A 901 30.83 -35.78 -21.47
CA LEU A 901 29.51 -35.18 -21.31
C LEU A 901 29.64 -33.67 -21.50
N LEU A 902 28.99 -33.16 -22.54
CA LEU A 902 28.84 -31.75 -22.85
C LEU A 902 27.55 -31.23 -22.20
N LEU A 903 27.69 -30.26 -21.31
CA LEU A 903 26.60 -29.41 -20.88
C LEU A 903 26.64 -28.17 -21.78
N ALA A 904 25.61 -27.98 -22.60
CA ALA A 904 25.47 -26.82 -23.48
C ALA A 904 25.13 -25.57 -22.64
N GLU A 905 26.03 -25.17 -21.74
CA GLU A 905 25.97 -24.00 -20.89
C GLU A 905 27.40 -23.45 -20.71
N PRO A 906 27.58 -22.13 -20.57
CA PRO A 906 28.87 -21.50 -20.33
C PRO A 906 29.69 -22.13 -19.19
N ALA A 907 30.98 -22.38 -19.43
CA ALA A 907 31.96 -22.82 -18.43
C ALA A 907 32.42 -21.63 -17.57
N ASP A 908 31.60 -21.24 -16.60
CA ASP A 908 31.83 -20.10 -15.70
C ASP A 908 32.35 -20.50 -14.31
N GLY A 909 32.67 -21.78 -14.11
CA GLY A 909 33.17 -22.32 -12.84
C GLY A 909 32.11 -22.48 -11.74
N GLY A 910 30.83 -22.19 -12.02
CA GLY A 910 29.75 -22.35 -11.05
C GLY A 910 29.12 -23.74 -11.03
N TRP A 911 29.38 -24.56 -12.06
CA TRP A 911 28.85 -25.90 -12.21
C TRP A 911 29.74 -26.93 -11.52
N HIS A 912 29.12 -27.77 -10.69
CA HIS A 912 29.74 -28.92 -10.05
C HIS A 912 28.95 -30.15 -10.47
N ALA A 913 29.62 -31.27 -10.74
CA ALA A 913 28.94 -32.52 -11.03
C ALA A 913 29.59 -33.67 -10.28
N THR A 914 28.76 -34.63 -9.90
CA THR A 914 29.17 -35.87 -9.26
C THR A 914 28.82 -37.05 -10.15
N LEU A 915 29.73 -38.02 -10.25
CA LEU A 915 29.52 -39.32 -10.85
C LEU A 915 29.57 -40.38 -9.74
N ASP A 916 28.46 -41.07 -9.51
CA ASP A 916 28.31 -42.04 -8.40
C ASP A 916 28.71 -41.47 -7.03
N GLY A 917 28.42 -40.18 -6.81
CA GLY A 917 28.72 -39.45 -5.57
C GLY A 917 30.16 -38.93 -5.44
N ARG A 918 31.04 -39.14 -6.43
CA ARG A 918 32.39 -38.56 -6.49
C ARG A 918 32.46 -37.40 -7.46
N ASP A 919 33.30 -36.40 -7.21
CA ASP A 919 33.42 -35.25 -8.09
C ASP A 919 33.91 -35.65 -9.50
N ALA A 920 33.18 -35.22 -10.52
CA ALA A 920 33.53 -35.45 -11.91
C ALA A 920 34.59 -34.44 -12.39
N ALA A 921 35.59 -34.91 -13.13
CA ALA A 921 36.63 -34.06 -13.69
C ALA A 921 36.05 -33.12 -14.76
N SER A 922 36.04 -31.82 -14.47
CA SER A 922 35.53 -30.79 -15.37
C SER A 922 36.53 -30.46 -16.49
N THR A 923 36.01 -30.11 -17.67
CA THR A 923 36.78 -29.66 -18.83
C THR A 923 35.99 -28.59 -19.58
N THR A 924 36.64 -27.75 -20.38
CA THR A 924 35.94 -26.82 -21.28
C THR A 924 35.88 -27.44 -22.66
N VAL A 925 34.68 -27.56 -23.22
CA VAL A 925 34.46 -28.09 -24.58
C VAL A 925 34.19 -26.93 -25.53
N ASP A 926 34.74 -27.00 -26.74
CA ASP A 926 34.49 -26.01 -27.81
C ASP A 926 34.84 -24.55 -27.44
N GLY A 927 35.66 -24.36 -26.38
CA GLY A 927 36.12 -23.06 -25.88
C GLY A 927 35.07 -22.23 -25.14
N TRP A 928 33.86 -22.76 -24.92
CA TRP A 928 32.78 -22.01 -24.23
C TRP A 928 31.95 -22.88 -23.27
N ALA A 929 31.71 -24.15 -23.60
CA ALA A 929 30.76 -25.00 -22.90
C ALA A 929 31.40 -25.75 -21.73
N GLN A 930 30.63 -26.00 -20.69
CA GLN A 930 31.03 -26.85 -19.58
C GLN A 930 30.99 -28.33 -20.00
N GLY A 931 32.07 -29.06 -19.77
CA GLY A 931 32.13 -30.50 -19.99
C GLY A 931 32.62 -31.27 -18.77
N TYR A 932 32.38 -32.57 -18.78
CA TYR A 932 32.86 -33.53 -17.79
C TYR A 932 33.37 -34.79 -18.48
N ARG A 933 34.52 -35.31 -18.05
CA ARG A 933 35.03 -36.58 -18.56
C ARG A 933 34.29 -37.74 -17.92
N ILE A 934 33.76 -38.65 -18.73
CA ILE A 934 33.06 -39.84 -18.27
C ILE A 934 34.00 -41.05 -18.39
N PRO A 935 34.24 -41.79 -17.29
CA PRO A 935 35.07 -42.99 -17.32
C PRO A 935 34.36 -44.13 -18.08
N PRO A 936 35.12 -45.12 -18.59
CA PRO A 936 34.56 -46.24 -19.33
C PRO A 936 33.49 -47.04 -18.59
N ALA A 937 33.52 -47.06 -17.26
CA ALA A 937 32.54 -47.75 -16.43
C ALA A 937 31.12 -47.13 -16.47
N GLY A 938 30.97 -45.89 -17.00
CA GLY A 938 29.72 -45.14 -16.88
C GLY A 938 29.46 -44.71 -15.43
N GLY A 939 28.19 -44.49 -15.09
CA GLY A 939 27.76 -44.12 -13.73
C GLY A 939 26.51 -43.23 -13.68
N VAL A 940 26.07 -42.87 -12.49
CA VAL A 940 24.99 -41.91 -12.28
C VAL A 940 25.56 -40.49 -12.18
N PHE A 941 25.24 -39.67 -13.17
CA PHE A 941 25.66 -38.28 -13.25
C PHE A 941 24.60 -37.35 -12.65
N ASP A 942 24.99 -36.53 -11.66
CA ASP A 942 24.17 -35.47 -11.06
C ASP A 942 24.96 -34.15 -11.09
N GLU A 943 24.36 -33.08 -11.62
CA GLU A 943 24.94 -31.75 -11.59
C GLU A 943 24.22 -30.81 -10.63
N ARG A 944 25.02 -29.94 -9.99
CA ARG A 944 24.56 -28.89 -9.09
C ARG A 944 25.28 -27.60 -9.41
N ARG A 945 24.69 -26.48 -9.01
CA ARG A 945 25.29 -25.17 -9.19
C ARG A 945 25.42 -24.47 -7.84
N GLY A 946 26.60 -23.92 -7.57
CA GLY A 946 26.84 -23.15 -6.35
C GLY A 946 25.97 -21.90 -6.29
N MET A 947 25.26 -21.68 -5.17
CA MET A 947 24.39 -20.52 -4.99
C MET A 947 24.74 -19.68 -3.75
N LEU A 948 25.81 -20.00 -3.02
CA LEU A 948 26.12 -19.38 -1.73
C LEU A 948 26.18 -17.84 -1.81
N LEU A 949 26.97 -17.31 -2.75
CA LEU A 949 27.12 -15.86 -2.94
C LEU A 949 25.80 -15.19 -3.34
N ARG A 950 24.97 -15.87 -4.16
CA ARG A 950 23.64 -15.38 -4.55
C ARG A 950 22.72 -15.27 -3.33
N HIS A 951 22.70 -16.28 -2.46
CA HIS A 951 21.89 -16.26 -1.23
C HIS A 951 22.31 -15.13 -0.30
N ILE A 952 23.61 -14.89 -0.10
CA ILE A 952 24.11 -13.79 0.73
C ILE A 952 23.59 -12.44 0.21
N TRP A 953 23.72 -12.20 -1.11
CA TRP A 953 23.20 -10.98 -1.72
C TRP A 953 21.68 -10.84 -1.60
N LEU A 954 20.92 -11.91 -1.80
CA LEU A 954 19.46 -11.89 -1.65
C LEU A 954 19.03 -11.57 -0.22
N VAL A 955 19.72 -12.12 0.79
CA VAL A 955 19.44 -11.82 2.21
C VAL A 955 19.74 -10.35 2.52
N LEU A 956 20.91 -9.83 2.10
CA LEU A 956 21.27 -8.43 2.30
C LEU A 956 20.30 -7.47 1.59
N GLN A 957 19.93 -7.79 0.35
CA GLN A 957 18.98 -7.00 -0.43
C GLN A 957 17.58 -7.03 0.18
N GLY A 958 17.11 -8.19 0.63
CA GLY A 958 15.83 -8.35 1.32
C GLY A 958 15.78 -7.54 2.62
N ALA A 959 16.80 -7.67 3.47
CA ALA A 959 16.92 -6.91 4.72
C ALA A 959 16.99 -5.40 4.47
N GLY A 960 17.79 -4.95 3.49
CA GLY A 960 17.89 -3.56 3.07
C GLY A 960 16.56 -3.01 2.57
N THR A 961 15.82 -3.79 1.77
CA THR A 961 14.52 -3.38 1.21
C THR A 961 13.49 -3.20 2.33
N LEU A 962 13.42 -4.15 3.27
CA LEU A 962 12.55 -4.06 4.43
C LEU A 962 12.89 -2.84 5.31
N LEU A 963 14.16 -2.55 5.49
CA LEU A 963 14.63 -1.37 6.24
C LEU A 963 14.20 -0.07 5.55
N VAL A 964 14.40 0.06 4.23
CA VAL A 964 14.00 1.24 3.46
C VAL A 964 12.49 1.43 3.49
N ILE A 965 11.70 0.37 3.29
CA ILE A 965 10.24 0.41 3.41
C ILE A 965 9.82 0.88 4.80
N ALA A 966 10.44 0.32 5.85
CA ALA A 966 10.18 0.75 7.21
C ALA A 966 10.47 2.25 7.35
N LEU A 967 11.64 2.75 6.97
CA LEU A 967 12.03 4.15 7.13
C LEU A 967 11.19 5.13 6.29
N ALA A 968 10.70 4.71 5.12
CA ALA A 968 9.82 5.48 4.25
C ALA A 968 8.38 5.65 4.80
N LEU A 969 7.86 4.65 5.52
CA LEU A 969 6.47 4.67 6.00
C LEU A 969 6.21 5.77 7.06
N PRO A 970 5.05 6.47 6.98
CA PRO A 970 4.69 7.50 7.94
C PRO A 970 4.46 6.90 9.34
N GLY A 971 5.33 7.23 10.29
CA GLY A 971 5.12 6.91 11.70
C GLY A 971 4.02 7.76 12.34
N ALA A 972 3.23 7.16 13.24
CA ALA A 972 2.13 7.82 13.93
C ALA A 972 2.58 9.13 14.61
N ARG A 973 1.84 10.23 14.38
CA ARG A 973 1.94 11.41 15.25
C ARG A 973 1.53 10.95 16.66
N ARG A 974 2.45 10.97 17.62
CA ARG A 974 2.02 11.09 19.02
C ARG A 974 1.28 12.44 19.06
N ARG A 975 -0.05 12.43 19.18
CA ARG A 975 -0.77 13.63 19.63
C ARG A 975 -0.15 13.97 20.98
N ARG A 976 0.84 14.85 21.00
CA ARG A 976 1.16 15.60 22.21
C ARG A 976 -0.11 16.38 22.45
N VAL A 977 -0.87 15.99 23.48
CA VAL A 977 -1.83 16.92 24.09
C VAL A 977 -0.93 18.08 24.52
N GLN A 978 -1.04 19.19 23.80
CA GLN A 978 -0.31 20.38 24.12
C GLN A 978 -0.99 20.90 25.39
N VAL A 979 -0.50 20.47 26.54
CA VAL A 979 -0.85 21.06 27.83
C VAL A 979 -0.36 22.50 27.70
N ARG A 980 -1.28 23.43 27.45
CA ARG A 980 -0.99 24.85 27.71
C ARG A 980 -0.76 24.93 29.20
N HIS A 981 0.51 25.05 29.60
CA HIS A 981 0.83 25.67 30.87
C HIS A 981 0.52 27.15 30.69
N GLU A 982 -0.72 27.54 30.99
CA GLU A 982 -0.95 28.92 31.40
C GLU A 982 -0.45 29.00 32.85
N PRO A 983 0.55 29.84 33.16
CA PRO A 983 0.86 30.17 34.53
C PRO A 983 -0.38 30.87 35.11
N VAL A 984 -0.87 30.36 36.24
CA VAL A 984 -1.93 31.02 37.01
C VAL A 984 -1.35 32.34 37.54
N PRO A 985 -2.02 33.48 37.33
CA PRO A 985 -1.61 34.76 37.92
C PRO A 985 -1.70 34.76 39.44
#